data_AF-A0AAV7YSD0-F1
#
_entry.id   AF-A0AAV7YSD0-F1
#
_cell.length_a   1.000
_cell.length_b   1.000
_cell.length_c   1.000
_cell.angle_alpha   90.00
_cell.angle_beta   90.00
_cell.angle_gamma   90.00
#
_symmetry.space_group_name_H-M   'P 1'
#
loop_
_entity.id
_entity.type
_entity.pdbx_description
1 polymer ?
#
loop_
_entity_poly.entity_id
_entity_poly.type
_entity_poly.pdbx_seq_one_letter_code
_entity_poly.pdbx_strand_id
1 'polypeptide(L)'
;MEFFKKIFTKQPQQKKKEISLLTAYAFSVNYILGIGVLSLPYAFYSAGLLLSFVLLTLVTVVSSITVMYIIEAQSRAVALDRFSKLQSQDFEFDNDTIELSTIAVFEKEDSKNNSQLNLLSNYDTEEDEILKEEKINTLSSNDDIEKESLIQKKKELKNEKKNGNRNKSQNENENENVKEKEKEKENENENEKDNENDKENVKENSDEQTESEESQKEDVSLLVTKDTTTPTTETKSNQQQKQNTNILSSKSQEEIQSLFFLRDRKYEINELCKIFFGKNGKRLYTLSIMMTLYGSLWSYAAVFGTSITMLFPIESITHGDQCMIDQKFSQSCQNNFLLYIFLFLIVITPIACLDVTEQKWLQIFLCIFRFGSLIIMIITVLIAIGTSRGSQHPHKEPPYIVKPKYFNLHGLPIIFGASAFSQMMHHSTTIITEHLKNKEKARKVFTGALSTTLTFYTVIGIVSSLYFGPKIKSLVTLNWINYSGGESSTPTWANIIKHLVILFPIIDIFSCYPLNALTLGTGLQNFFAQSSLKKTDRRSKLIKIGFRLVATIPPIIGTAIIKEIPIIIICNGIFSCLVVFLIPIALQWKSKKVSLKTFGTYQTPYSNFSSQHWVLILCAIFGGLSLIIILITSIYEEFIKK
;
A
#
# COMPACT_ATOMS: atom_id res chain seq x y z
N MET A 1 -10.87 8.64 -32.60
CA MET A 1 -11.69 7.50 -32.13
C MET A 1 -10.92 6.19 -31.98
N GLU A 2 -9.98 5.84 -32.86
CA GLU A 2 -9.21 4.60 -32.73
C GLU A 2 -8.31 4.53 -31.49
N PHE A 3 -7.72 5.66 -31.06
CA PHE A 3 -6.98 5.76 -29.80
C PHE A 3 -7.84 5.35 -28.59
N PHE A 4 -9.09 5.83 -28.56
CA PHE A 4 -10.06 5.45 -27.52
C PHE A 4 -10.49 3.98 -27.67
N LYS A 5 -10.70 3.47 -28.88
CA LYS A 5 -11.05 2.05 -29.13
C LYS A 5 -9.97 1.09 -28.61
N LYS A 6 -8.69 1.48 -28.71
CA LYS A 6 -7.54 0.72 -28.21
C LYS A 6 -7.42 0.72 -26.67
N ILE A 7 -8.02 1.70 -25.99
CA ILE A 7 -8.17 1.76 -24.52
C ILE A 7 -9.29 0.83 -24.05
N PHE A 8 -10.32 0.58 -24.88
CA PHE A 8 -11.50 -0.22 -24.51
C PHE A 8 -11.40 -1.72 -24.82
N THR A 9 -10.36 -2.18 -25.52
CA THR A 9 -10.12 -3.62 -25.73
C THR A 9 -9.45 -4.24 -24.51
N LYS A 10 -10.20 -5.14 -23.86
CA LYS A 10 -9.80 -5.95 -22.71
C LYS A 10 -8.51 -6.72 -23.04
N GLN A 11 -7.37 -6.28 -22.50
CA GLN A 11 -6.13 -7.04 -22.60
C GLN A 11 -6.26 -8.34 -21.78
N PRO A 12 -5.80 -9.48 -22.31
CA PRO A 12 -5.85 -10.77 -21.60
C PRO A 12 -5.04 -10.68 -20.29
N GLN A 13 -5.40 -11.49 -19.29
CA GLN A 13 -4.74 -11.52 -17.98
C GLN A 13 -3.22 -11.67 -18.16
N GLN A 14 -2.48 -10.58 -17.97
CA GLN A 14 -1.05 -10.54 -18.21
C GLN A 14 -0.31 -11.30 -17.09
N LYS A 15 0.62 -12.16 -17.52
CA LYS A 15 1.69 -12.78 -16.71
C LYS A 15 2.23 -11.78 -15.69
N LYS A 16 2.36 -12.19 -14.41
CA LYS A 16 2.84 -11.38 -13.29
C LYS A 16 4.19 -10.75 -13.65
N LYS A 17 4.19 -9.47 -14.05
CA LYS A 17 5.36 -8.81 -14.63
C LYS A 17 6.27 -8.34 -13.51
N GLU A 18 7.33 -9.10 -13.24
CA GLU A 18 8.30 -8.75 -12.22
C GLU A 18 9.05 -7.46 -12.58
N ILE A 19 9.22 -6.55 -11.62
CA ILE A 19 9.89 -5.27 -11.78
C ILE A 19 11.33 -5.33 -11.27
N SER A 20 12.23 -4.60 -11.95
CA SER A 20 13.63 -4.45 -11.53
C SER A 20 13.76 -3.64 -10.24
N LEU A 21 14.91 -3.76 -9.55
CA LEU A 21 15.20 -2.97 -8.34
C LEU A 21 15.12 -1.47 -8.60
N LEU A 22 15.62 -1.00 -9.74
CA LEU A 22 15.55 0.41 -10.14
C LEU A 22 14.10 0.87 -10.33
N THR A 23 13.27 0.03 -10.96
CA THR A 23 11.85 0.35 -11.16
C THR A 23 11.13 0.41 -9.81
N ALA A 24 11.37 -0.56 -8.93
CA ALA A 24 10.80 -0.57 -7.59
C ALA A 24 11.27 0.64 -6.75
N TYR A 25 12.53 1.06 -6.90
CA TYR A 25 13.04 2.28 -6.29
C TYR A 25 12.33 3.52 -6.85
N ALA A 26 12.15 3.64 -8.17
CA ALA A 26 11.41 4.75 -8.78
C ALA A 26 9.96 4.82 -8.30
N PHE A 27 9.25 3.68 -8.24
CA PHE A 27 7.92 3.62 -7.63
C PHE A 27 7.96 4.05 -6.15
N SER A 28 8.91 3.53 -5.38
CA SER A 28 9.09 3.85 -3.97
C SER A 28 9.30 5.34 -3.73
N VAL A 29 10.24 5.95 -4.45
CA VAL A 29 10.47 7.40 -4.45
C VAL A 29 9.20 8.12 -4.87
N ASN A 30 8.46 7.65 -5.87
CA ASN A 30 7.29 8.36 -6.32
C ASN A 30 6.11 8.32 -5.33
N TYR A 31 6.03 7.30 -4.48
CA TYR A 31 5.05 7.31 -3.39
C TYR A 31 5.43 8.27 -2.26
N ILE A 32 6.74 8.46 -2.01
CA ILE A 32 7.25 9.37 -0.98
C ILE A 32 7.21 10.84 -1.49
N LEU A 33 7.79 11.07 -2.66
CA LEU A 33 8.02 12.36 -3.31
C LEU A 33 6.79 12.90 -4.02
N GLY A 34 5.68 13.05 -3.29
CA GLY A 34 4.51 13.79 -3.75
C GLY A 34 4.58 15.28 -3.34
N ILE A 35 3.42 15.92 -3.16
CA ILE A 35 3.35 17.34 -2.75
C ILE A 35 3.89 17.62 -1.34
N GLY A 36 4.10 16.59 -0.49
CA GLY A 36 4.56 16.77 0.88
C GLY A 36 5.87 17.53 0.99
N VAL A 37 6.82 17.26 0.08
CA VAL A 37 8.11 17.98 0.02
C VAL A 37 7.95 19.49 -0.17
N LEU A 38 6.91 19.91 -0.88
CA LEU A 38 6.69 21.32 -1.22
C LEU A 38 6.21 22.15 -0.02
N SER A 39 5.72 21.48 1.03
CA SER A 39 5.33 22.11 2.31
C SER A 39 6.44 22.12 3.36
N LEU A 40 7.47 21.27 3.21
CA LEU A 40 8.54 21.14 4.19
C LEU A 40 9.32 22.44 4.40
N PRO A 41 9.66 23.24 3.37
CA PRO A 41 10.33 24.51 3.60
C PRO A 41 9.58 25.46 4.54
N TYR A 42 8.26 25.60 4.37
CA TYR A 42 7.41 26.37 5.27
C TYR A 42 7.40 25.78 6.68
N ALA A 43 7.37 24.45 6.80
CA ALA A 43 7.45 23.78 8.08
C ALA A 43 8.80 24.00 8.79
N PHE A 44 9.91 23.96 8.05
CA PHE A 44 11.26 24.26 8.54
C PHE A 44 11.36 25.69 9.06
N TYR A 45 10.79 26.65 8.33
CA TYR A 45 10.73 28.04 8.78
C TYR A 45 9.86 28.21 10.04
N SER A 46 8.74 27.50 10.10
CA SER A 46 7.78 27.59 11.21
C SER A 46 8.31 26.97 12.50
N ALA A 47 8.90 25.78 12.43
CA ALA A 47 9.36 25.00 13.59
C ALA A 47 10.83 25.26 13.96
N GLY A 48 11.60 25.82 13.04
CA GLY A 48 13.04 26.03 13.17
C GLY A 48 13.86 24.88 12.60
N LEU A 49 15.07 25.20 12.15
CA LEU A 49 15.90 24.31 11.34
C LEU A 49 16.34 23.05 12.08
N LEU A 50 16.79 23.19 13.33
CA LEU A 50 17.31 22.07 14.11
C LEU A 50 16.19 21.13 14.53
N LEU A 51 15.09 21.68 15.06
CA LEU A 51 13.90 20.88 15.40
C LEU A 51 13.37 20.13 14.18
N SER A 52 13.32 20.79 13.02
CA SER A 52 12.80 20.18 11.79
C SER A 52 13.70 19.09 11.23
N PHE A 53 15.02 19.32 11.24
CA PHE A 53 15.98 18.30 10.83
C PHE A 53 15.92 17.05 11.71
N VAL A 54 15.92 17.24 13.04
CA VAL A 54 15.84 16.14 14.01
C VAL A 54 14.54 15.37 13.84
N LEU A 55 13.41 16.07 13.76
CA LEU A 55 12.10 15.43 13.66
C LEU A 55 11.92 14.70 12.32
N LEU A 56 12.30 15.31 11.21
CA LEU A 56 12.25 14.68 9.89
C LEU A 56 13.13 13.41 9.87
N THR A 57 14.33 13.48 10.45
CA THR A 57 15.23 12.33 10.56
C THR A 57 14.62 11.21 11.40
N LEU A 58 14.07 11.53 12.58
CA LEU A 58 13.39 10.55 13.44
C LEU A 58 12.20 9.90 12.74
N VAL A 59 11.35 10.71 12.08
CA VAL A 59 10.22 10.21 11.29
C VAL A 59 10.70 9.28 10.17
N THR A 60 11.76 9.64 9.43
CA THR A 60 12.32 8.78 8.37
C THR A 60 12.87 7.48 8.93
N VAL A 61 13.61 7.52 10.05
CA VAL A 61 14.18 6.31 10.69
C VAL A 61 13.06 5.37 11.14
N VAL A 62 12.05 5.90 11.83
CA VAL A 62 10.91 5.09 12.28
C VAL A 62 10.08 4.60 11.10
N SER A 63 9.89 5.41 10.05
CA SER A 63 9.25 5.01 8.79
C SER A 63 9.98 3.83 8.14
N SER A 64 11.31 3.89 8.04
CA SER A 64 12.14 2.81 7.50
C SER A 64 12.00 1.51 8.30
N ILE A 65 11.99 1.60 9.64
CA ILE A 65 11.79 0.45 10.54
C ILE A 65 10.39 -0.15 10.37
N THR A 66 9.35 0.68 10.34
CA THR A 66 7.96 0.24 10.27
C THR A 66 7.58 -0.33 8.89
N VAL A 67 8.22 0.12 7.81
CA VAL A 67 8.15 -0.53 6.49
C VAL A 67 8.71 -1.96 6.58
N MET A 68 9.82 -2.18 7.28
CA MET A 68 10.36 -3.54 7.49
C MET A 68 9.42 -4.41 8.32
N TYR A 69 8.77 -3.83 9.33
CA TYR A 69 7.77 -4.53 10.15
C TYR A 69 6.60 -5.07 9.33
N ILE A 70 6.15 -4.32 8.32
CA ILE A 70 5.11 -4.80 7.39
C ILE A 70 5.61 -6.01 6.60
N ILE A 71 6.84 -5.98 6.08
CA ILE A 71 7.43 -7.08 5.30
C ILE A 71 7.59 -8.33 6.17
N GLU A 72 8.09 -8.18 7.40
CA GLU A 72 8.22 -9.30 8.34
C GLU A 72 6.85 -9.87 8.75
N ALA A 73 5.86 -9.02 9.03
CA ALA A 73 4.50 -9.46 9.33
C ALA A 73 3.88 -10.21 8.14
N GLN A 74 4.15 -9.76 6.91
CA GLN A 74 3.73 -10.45 5.70
C GLN A 74 4.39 -11.82 5.55
N SER A 75 5.69 -11.92 5.81
CA SER A 75 6.43 -13.18 5.82
C SER A 75 5.85 -14.19 6.83
N ARG A 76 5.53 -13.74 8.05
CA ARG A 76 4.87 -14.58 9.06
C ARG A 76 3.47 -15.01 8.67
N ALA A 77 2.68 -14.13 8.07
CA ALA A 77 1.34 -14.48 7.57
C ALA A 77 1.39 -15.53 6.46
N VAL A 78 2.40 -15.46 5.58
CA VAL A 78 2.64 -16.49 4.55
C VAL A 78 3.05 -17.81 5.18
N ALA A 79 3.92 -17.80 6.19
CA ALA A 79 4.29 -19.01 6.92
C ALA A 79 3.07 -19.68 7.57
N LEU A 80 2.19 -18.90 8.20
CA LEU A 80 0.93 -19.40 8.79
C LEU A 80 0.00 -20.03 7.74
N ASP A 81 -0.18 -19.39 6.58
CA ASP A 81 -0.99 -19.95 5.48
C ASP A 81 -0.44 -21.28 4.99
N ARG A 82 0.89 -21.38 4.80
CA ARG A 82 1.53 -22.63 4.38
C ARG A 82 1.42 -23.71 5.43
N PHE A 83 1.65 -23.38 6.69
CA PHE A 83 1.53 -24.33 7.78
C PHE A 83 0.11 -24.87 7.89
N SER A 84 -0.91 -24.02 7.75
CA SER A 84 -2.30 -24.47 7.75
C SER A 84 -2.63 -25.43 6.60
N LYS A 85 -2.01 -25.24 5.43
CA LYS A 85 -2.17 -26.14 4.28
C LYS A 85 -1.49 -27.49 4.50
N LEU A 86 -0.30 -27.49 5.09
CA LEU A 86 0.40 -28.72 5.47
C LEU A 86 -0.44 -29.51 6.48
N GLN A 87 -0.97 -28.83 7.49
CA GLN A 87 -1.85 -29.46 8.49
C GLN A 87 -3.12 -30.06 7.86
N SER A 88 -3.72 -29.40 6.87
CA SER A 88 -4.87 -29.98 6.16
C SER A 88 -4.51 -31.16 5.27
N GLN A 89 -3.29 -31.19 4.70
CA GLN A 89 -2.82 -32.30 3.86
C GLN A 89 -2.46 -33.53 4.69
N ASP A 90 -1.77 -33.35 5.83
CA ASP A 90 -1.47 -34.45 6.75
C ASP A 90 -2.76 -35.06 7.32
N PHE A 91 -3.78 -34.23 7.57
CA PHE A 91 -5.10 -34.71 8.01
C PHE A 91 -5.87 -35.46 6.90
N GLU A 92 -5.60 -35.19 5.64
CA GLU A 92 -6.17 -35.95 4.51
C GLU A 92 -5.44 -37.29 4.35
N PHE A 93 -4.11 -37.32 4.54
CA PHE A 93 -3.29 -38.53 4.45
C PHE A 93 -3.50 -39.52 5.63
N ASP A 94 -3.67 -39.02 6.86
CA ASP A 94 -4.03 -39.85 8.02
C ASP A 94 -5.46 -40.41 7.90
N ASN A 95 -6.35 -39.75 7.14
CA ASN A 95 -7.68 -40.26 6.85
C ASN A 95 -7.71 -41.18 5.63
N ASP A 96 -6.77 -41.08 4.68
CA ASP A 96 -6.65 -42.01 3.55
C ASP A 96 -6.04 -43.37 3.97
N THR A 97 -5.46 -43.46 5.17
CA THR A 97 -5.08 -44.74 5.81
C THR A 97 -6.22 -45.38 6.62
N ILE A 98 -7.40 -44.76 6.63
CA ILE A 98 -8.64 -45.30 7.20
C ILE A 98 -9.77 -45.04 6.20
N GLU A 99 -9.98 -45.96 5.27
CA GLU A 99 -10.99 -45.84 4.20
C GLU A 99 -12.35 -45.26 4.67
N LEU A 100 -12.81 -44.26 3.90
CA LEU A 100 -14.17 -43.71 3.81
C LEU A 100 -14.82 -43.16 5.10
N SER A 101 -14.67 -41.86 5.33
CA SER A 101 -15.83 -40.92 5.43
C SER A 101 -15.41 -39.50 5.82
N THR A 102 -15.45 -38.57 4.86
CA THR A 102 -15.23 -37.14 5.08
C THR A 102 -16.59 -36.42 5.24
N ILE A 103 -16.71 -35.55 6.24
CA ILE A 103 -16.91 -34.08 6.08
C ILE A 103 -17.49 -33.46 7.37
N ALA A 104 -16.78 -32.43 7.83
CA ALA A 104 -17.20 -31.24 8.60
C ALA A 104 -16.57 -31.15 9.99
N VAL A 105 -15.75 -30.10 10.21
CA VAL A 105 -15.83 -29.15 11.35
C VAL A 105 -14.82 -28.02 11.08
N PHE A 106 -15.28 -26.80 10.84
CA PHE A 106 -14.75 -25.54 11.41
C PHE A 106 -15.61 -24.35 10.95
N GLU A 107 -16.78 -24.18 11.54
CA GLU A 107 -17.36 -22.86 11.83
C GLU A 107 -18.45 -23.03 12.89
N LYS A 108 -18.16 -22.67 14.15
CA LYS A 108 -19.09 -22.06 15.12
C LYS A 108 -18.46 -21.99 16.50
N GLU A 109 -18.08 -20.80 16.90
CA GLU A 109 -18.45 -20.25 18.21
C GLU A 109 -18.79 -18.78 17.97
N ASP A 110 -20.09 -18.49 17.82
CA ASP A 110 -20.74 -17.47 18.62
C ASP A 110 -22.26 -17.49 18.43
N SER A 111 -22.94 -17.52 19.59
CA SER A 111 -24.34 -17.16 19.84
C SER A 111 -25.46 -18.13 19.44
N LYS A 112 -25.81 -18.95 20.44
CA LYS A 112 -27.12 -19.54 20.72
C LYS A 112 -28.27 -18.54 20.55
N ASN A 113 -29.31 -18.94 19.81
CA ASN A 113 -30.73 -18.89 20.20
C ASN A 113 -31.60 -19.17 18.96
N ASN A 114 -31.94 -20.44 18.75
CA ASN A 114 -33.33 -20.90 18.61
C ASN A 114 -33.36 -22.32 18.08
N SER A 115 -33.86 -23.19 18.96
CA SER A 115 -34.35 -24.53 18.65
C SER A 115 -35.57 -24.44 17.75
N GLN A 116 -35.44 -24.90 16.51
CA GLN A 116 -36.34 -25.86 15.83
C GLN A 116 -35.98 -25.93 14.34
N LEU A 117 -36.01 -27.15 13.81
CA LEU A 117 -35.96 -27.52 12.39
C LEU A 117 -34.59 -27.54 11.69
N ASN A 118 -33.90 -28.67 11.84
CA ASN A 118 -33.21 -29.29 10.71
C ASN A 118 -34.24 -30.16 9.98
N LEU A 119 -34.58 -29.82 8.74
CA LEU A 119 -34.95 -30.73 7.64
C LEU A 119 -35.19 -29.86 6.38
N LEU A 120 -34.54 -30.23 5.28
CA LEU A 120 -34.68 -29.72 3.91
C LEU A 120 -33.85 -28.47 3.52
N SER A 121 -32.56 -28.68 3.30
CA SER A 121 -31.81 -27.96 2.26
C SER A 121 -32.15 -28.56 0.89
N ASN A 122 -33.12 -27.98 0.19
CA ASN A 122 -33.31 -28.05 -1.26
C ASN A 122 -34.48 -27.13 -1.62
N TYR A 123 -34.27 -25.82 -1.49
CA TYR A 123 -35.16 -24.81 -2.05
C TYR A 123 -34.27 -23.63 -2.44
N ASP A 124 -34.03 -23.53 -3.75
CA ASP A 124 -33.76 -22.33 -4.56
C ASP A 124 -33.21 -22.76 -5.93
N THR A 125 -33.93 -23.71 -6.55
CA THR A 125 -33.96 -23.87 -8.02
C THR A 125 -35.39 -23.70 -8.56
N GLU A 126 -36.34 -23.21 -7.76
CA GLU A 126 -37.76 -23.12 -8.16
C GLU A 126 -38.25 -21.71 -8.54
N GLU A 127 -37.53 -20.61 -8.26
CA GLU A 127 -38.02 -19.26 -8.66
C GLU A 127 -37.75 -18.88 -10.13
N ASP A 128 -36.86 -19.59 -10.85
CA ASP A 128 -36.59 -19.35 -12.29
C ASP A 128 -37.31 -20.35 -13.22
N GLU A 129 -37.94 -21.41 -12.68
CA GLU A 129 -38.84 -22.31 -13.41
C GLU A 129 -40.31 -21.86 -13.33
N ILE A 130 -40.76 -21.33 -12.18
CA ILE A 130 -42.15 -20.85 -12.02
C ILE A 130 -42.46 -19.65 -12.94
N LEU A 131 -41.50 -18.73 -13.13
CA LEU A 131 -41.68 -17.57 -14.03
C LEU A 131 -41.60 -17.92 -15.53
N LYS A 132 -41.15 -19.14 -15.88
CA LYS A 132 -41.11 -19.64 -17.26
C LYS A 132 -42.29 -20.56 -17.56
N GLU A 133 -42.82 -21.28 -16.57
CA GLU A 133 -44.07 -22.04 -16.71
C GLU A 133 -45.30 -21.12 -16.81
N GLU A 134 -45.33 -19.99 -16.09
CA GLU A 134 -46.43 -19.01 -16.21
C GLU A 134 -46.52 -18.40 -17.62
N LYS A 135 -45.39 -18.24 -18.31
CA LYS A 135 -45.35 -17.64 -19.66
C LYS A 135 -45.71 -18.62 -20.78
N ILE A 136 -45.67 -19.93 -20.51
CA ILE A 136 -46.07 -20.99 -21.45
C ILE A 136 -47.57 -21.29 -21.31
N ASN A 137 -48.14 -21.12 -20.11
CA ASN A 137 -49.56 -21.36 -19.85
C ASN A 137 -50.50 -20.19 -20.24
N THR A 138 -49.97 -19.04 -20.67
CA THR A 138 -50.76 -17.86 -21.10
C THR A 138 -50.84 -17.65 -22.62
N LEU A 139 -50.41 -18.60 -23.45
CA LEU A 139 -50.56 -18.48 -24.91
C LEU A 139 -51.81 -19.23 -25.39
N SER A 140 -52.78 -18.45 -25.90
CA SER A 140 -54.00 -18.98 -26.50
C SER A 140 -53.70 -19.82 -27.74
N SER A 141 -54.49 -20.86 -27.91
CA SER A 141 -54.69 -21.65 -29.12
C SER A 141 -54.64 -20.81 -30.40
N ASN A 142 -53.50 -20.87 -31.11
CA ASN A 142 -53.34 -20.83 -32.57
C ASN A 142 -51.84 -20.71 -32.85
N ASP A 143 -51.18 -21.83 -33.16
CA ASP A 143 -49.96 -21.98 -33.98
C ASP A 143 -49.18 -23.23 -33.56
N ASP A 144 -49.64 -24.39 -34.03
CA ASP A 144 -49.04 -25.70 -33.75
C ASP A 144 -47.58 -25.85 -34.26
N ILE A 145 -47.12 -24.92 -35.11
CA ILE A 145 -45.77 -24.91 -35.69
C ILE A 145 -44.71 -24.43 -34.68
N GLU A 146 -45.05 -23.51 -33.77
CA GLU A 146 -44.08 -22.95 -32.81
C GLU A 146 -43.79 -23.94 -31.67
N LYS A 147 -44.79 -24.76 -31.31
CA LYS A 147 -44.71 -25.78 -30.26
C LYS A 147 -43.79 -26.95 -30.63
N GLU A 148 -43.85 -27.42 -31.89
CA GLU A 148 -42.93 -28.45 -32.39
C GLU A 148 -41.48 -27.97 -32.47
N SER A 149 -41.25 -26.70 -32.88
CA SER A 149 -39.90 -26.12 -32.97
C SER A 149 -39.18 -26.05 -31.61
N LEU A 150 -39.92 -25.76 -30.53
CA LEU A 150 -39.40 -25.70 -29.17
C LEU A 150 -39.12 -27.08 -28.57
N ILE A 151 -39.91 -28.10 -28.94
CA ILE A 151 -39.68 -29.49 -28.55
C ILE A 151 -38.45 -30.07 -29.26
N GLN A 152 -38.26 -29.73 -30.55
CA GLN A 152 -37.07 -30.08 -31.32
C GLN A 152 -35.80 -29.52 -30.67
N LYS A 153 -35.83 -28.23 -30.30
CA LYS A 153 -34.71 -27.50 -29.66
C LYS A 153 -34.37 -28.04 -28.27
N LYS A 154 -35.38 -28.50 -27.51
CA LYS A 154 -35.20 -29.16 -26.19
C LYS A 154 -34.56 -30.55 -26.33
N LYS A 155 -34.78 -31.28 -27.43
CA LYS A 155 -34.11 -32.56 -27.75
C LYS A 155 -32.66 -32.36 -28.20
N GLU A 156 -32.37 -31.33 -28.99
CA GLU A 156 -31.02 -30.99 -29.42
C GLU A 156 -30.12 -30.58 -28.24
N LEU A 157 -30.61 -29.73 -27.34
CA LEU A 157 -29.91 -29.32 -26.11
C LEU A 157 -29.64 -30.49 -25.13
N LYS A 158 -30.48 -31.54 -25.14
CA LYS A 158 -30.24 -32.77 -24.36
C LYS A 158 -29.18 -33.66 -25.00
N ASN A 159 -29.12 -33.72 -26.33
CA ASN A 159 -28.10 -34.49 -27.04
C ASN A 159 -26.71 -33.83 -27.00
N GLU A 160 -26.63 -32.49 -27.07
CA GLU A 160 -25.35 -31.77 -26.90
C GLU A 160 -24.75 -31.97 -25.50
N LYS A 161 -25.57 -31.97 -24.44
CA LYS A 161 -25.11 -32.29 -23.08
C LYS A 161 -24.62 -33.73 -22.93
N LYS A 162 -25.20 -34.68 -23.68
CA LYS A 162 -24.80 -36.10 -23.65
C LYS A 162 -23.49 -36.35 -24.41
N ASN A 163 -23.26 -35.63 -25.51
CA ASN A 163 -22.00 -35.70 -26.26
C ASN A 163 -20.85 -34.92 -25.59
N GLY A 164 -21.13 -33.80 -24.92
CA GLY A 164 -20.14 -33.04 -24.16
C GLY A 164 -19.52 -33.82 -22.99
N ASN A 165 -20.30 -34.66 -22.32
CA ASN A 165 -19.79 -35.54 -21.26
C ASN A 165 -18.96 -36.72 -21.80
N ARG A 166 -19.21 -37.18 -23.03
CA ARG A 166 -18.46 -38.28 -23.65
C ARG A 166 -17.07 -37.85 -24.11
N ASN A 167 -16.93 -36.62 -24.62
CA ASN A 167 -15.64 -36.04 -25.01
C ASN A 167 -14.75 -35.67 -23.82
N LYS A 168 -15.35 -35.41 -22.64
CA LYS A 168 -14.59 -35.10 -21.42
C LYS A 168 -13.89 -36.34 -20.84
N SER A 169 -14.54 -37.50 -20.91
CA SER A 169 -13.96 -38.78 -20.50
C SER A 169 -12.91 -39.33 -21.48
N GLN A 170 -12.91 -38.90 -22.75
CA GLN A 170 -11.87 -39.29 -23.71
C GLN A 170 -10.57 -38.47 -23.56
N ASN A 171 -10.68 -37.17 -23.21
CA ASN A 171 -9.51 -36.31 -22.98
C ASN A 171 -8.78 -36.56 -21.65
N GLU A 172 -9.45 -37.17 -20.67
CA GLU A 172 -8.81 -37.57 -19.41
C GLU A 172 -7.93 -38.83 -19.60
N ASN A 173 -8.33 -39.77 -20.46
CA ASN A 173 -7.54 -40.98 -20.79
C ASN A 173 -6.34 -40.73 -21.72
N GLU A 174 -6.36 -39.65 -22.53
CA GLU A 174 -5.19 -39.26 -23.34
C GLU A 174 -4.09 -38.58 -22.51
N ASN A 175 -4.44 -37.86 -21.44
CA ASN A 175 -3.47 -37.17 -20.59
C ASN A 175 -2.73 -38.11 -19.62
N GLU A 176 -3.31 -39.25 -19.26
CA GLU A 176 -2.62 -40.29 -18.47
C GLU A 176 -1.59 -41.06 -19.31
N ASN A 177 -1.90 -41.37 -20.57
CA ASN A 177 -0.97 -42.05 -21.49
C ASN A 177 0.24 -41.19 -21.90
N VAL A 178 0.14 -39.86 -21.84
CA VAL A 178 1.28 -38.95 -22.10
C VAL A 178 2.22 -38.87 -20.88
N LYS A 179 1.68 -38.95 -19.66
CA LYS A 179 2.48 -38.94 -18.43
C LYS A 179 3.23 -40.27 -18.16
N GLU A 180 2.70 -41.39 -18.63
CA GLU A 180 3.43 -42.67 -18.59
C GLU A 180 4.60 -42.71 -19.60
N LYS A 181 4.41 -42.14 -20.79
CA LYS A 181 5.49 -42.07 -21.81
C LYS A 181 6.62 -41.08 -21.49
N GLU A 182 6.39 -40.10 -20.63
CA GLU A 182 7.44 -39.19 -20.15
C GLU A 182 8.28 -39.81 -19.04
N LYS A 183 7.71 -40.70 -18.21
CA LYS A 183 8.45 -41.43 -17.17
C LYS A 183 9.34 -42.55 -17.71
N GLU A 184 9.00 -43.15 -18.85
CA GLU A 184 9.87 -44.13 -19.50
C GLU A 184 11.09 -43.49 -20.19
N LYS A 185 11.07 -42.18 -20.51
CA LYS A 185 12.19 -41.48 -21.14
C LYS A 185 13.22 -40.88 -20.16
N GLU A 186 12.88 -40.73 -18.88
CA GLU A 186 13.84 -40.30 -17.85
C GLU A 186 14.70 -41.46 -17.33
N ASN A 187 14.20 -42.71 -17.38
CA ASN A 187 14.94 -43.88 -16.92
C ASN A 187 15.97 -44.43 -17.93
N GLU A 188 15.99 -43.95 -19.18
CA GLU A 188 17.03 -44.33 -20.17
C GLU A 188 18.26 -43.39 -20.15
N ASN A 189 18.23 -42.26 -19.42
CA ASN A 189 19.34 -41.28 -19.39
C ASN A 189 20.24 -41.36 -18.14
N GLU A 190 20.00 -42.27 -17.21
CA GLU A 190 20.86 -42.49 -16.03
C GLU A 190 21.88 -43.62 -16.18
N ASN A 191 21.90 -44.36 -17.31
CA ASN A 191 22.83 -45.47 -17.54
C ASN A 191 24.03 -45.13 -18.47
N GLU A 192 24.32 -43.85 -18.73
CA GLU A 192 25.40 -43.46 -19.66
C GLU A 192 26.37 -42.39 -19.11
N LYS A 193 26.59 -42.35 -17.79
CA LYS A 193 27.65 -41.51 -17.17
C LYS A 193 28.53 -42.18 -16.11
N ASP A 194 28.51 -43.50 -16.04
CA ASP A 194 29.55 -44.28 -15.36
C ASP A 194 30.53 -44.85 -16.39
N ASN A 195 31.44 -43.99 -16.88
CA ASN A 195 32.75 -44.34 -17.45
C ASN A 195 33.40 -43.07 -18.00
N GLU A 196 34.15 -42.33 -17.17
CA GLU A 196 35.46 -41.81 -17.55
C GLU A 196 36.15 -41.06 -16.40
N ASN A 197 37.37 -41.50 -16.15
CA ASN A 197 38.50 -40.78 -15.53
C ASN A 197 38.65 -40.82 -14.01
N ASP A 198 39.16 -41.98 -13.57
CA ASP A 198 40.42 -42.03 -12.82
C ASP A 198 41.50 -41.13 -13.47
N LYS A 199 42.08 -40.23 -12.67
CA LYS A 199 43.54 -40.10 -12.47
C LYS A 199 43.85 -38.97 -11.48
N GLU A 200 44.33 -39.38 -10.30
CA GLU A 200 45.64 -39.02 -9.71
C GLU A 200 46.05 -37.53 -9.73
N ASN A 201 46.49 -36.87 -8.66
CA ASN A 201 47.34 -37.27 -7.52
C ASN A 201 47.42 -36.04 -6.57
N VAL A 202 47.21 -36.13 -5.24
CA VAL A 202 48.16 -36.47 -4.14
C VAL A 202 48.68 -35.26 -3.33
N LYS A 203 48.78 -35.51 -2.01
CA LYS A 203 49.58 -34.92 -0.91
C LYS A 203 48.88 -33.93 0.05
N GLU A 204 48.56 -34.41 1.26
CA GLU A 204 49.37 -34.37 2.53
C GLU A 204 49.30 -32.95 3.15
N ASN A 205 49.03 -32.72 4.44
CA ASN A 205 49.30 -33.49 5.65
C ASN A 205 48.41 -33.03 6.84
N SER A 206 48.52 -33.80 7.91
CA SER A 206 47.98 -33.70 9.28
C SER A 206 48.21 -32.37 10.02
N ASP A 207 47.40 -32.11 11.07
CA ASP A 207 47.86 -32.04 12.48
C ASP A 207 46.71 -31.75 13.48
N GLU A 208 46.53 -32.72 14.38
CA GLU A 208 46.43 -32.67 15.85
C GLU A 208 45.56 -31.68 16.69
N GLN A 209 44.96 -32.32 17.71
CA GLN A 209 44.80 -31.94 19.14
C GLN A 209 43.48 -31.32 19.67
N THR A 210 42.71 -32.21 20.33
CA THR A 210 42.18 -32.18 21.72
C THR A 210 41.92 -30.85 22.43
N GLU A 211 40.70 -30.70 22.98
CA GLU A 211 40.48 -30.62 24.44
C GLU A 211 39.00 -30.84 24.81
N SER A 212 38.80 -31.61 25.86
CA SER A 212 37.56 -31.98 26.55
C SER A 212 37.28 -31.03 27.72
N GLU A 213 36.01 -30.76 28.05
CA GLU A 213 35.59 -30.62 29.45
C GLU A 213 34.06 -30.73 29.65
N GLU A 214 33.71 -31.30 30.79
CA GLU A 214 32.45 -31.90 31.20
C GLU A 214 31.44 -30.96 31.90
N SER A 215 30.16 -31.31 31.75
CA SER A 215 29.10 -31.39 32.76
C SER A 215 28.71 -30.17 33.64
N GLN A 216 27.39 -29.92 33.73
CA GLN A 216 26.66 -30.09 35.00
C GLN A 216 25.13 -30.10 34.77
N LYS A 217 24.51 -31.18 35.30
CA LYS A 217 23.08 -31.36 35.53
C LYS A 217 22.69 -30.66 36.84
N GLU A 218 21.51 -30.05 36.89
CA GLU A 218 20.74 -29.94 38.14
C GLU A 218 19.28 -30.30 37.88
N ASP A 219 18.86 -31.41 38.49
CA ASP A 219 17.47 -31.82 38.69
C ASP A 219 16.89 -31.06 39.88
N VAL A 220 15.68 -30.49 39.74
CA VAL A 220 14.81 -30.19 40.88
C VAL A 220 13.41 -30.71 40.59
N SER A 221 13.00 -31.66 41.43
CA SER A 221 11.67 -32.26 41.48
C SER A 221 10.81 -31.62 42.59
N LEU A 222 9.50 -31.90 42.53
CA LEU A 222 8.45 -31.78 43.58
C LEU A 222 7.69 -30.44 43.73
N LEU A 223 6.43 -30.41 43.26
CA LEU A 223 5.21 -30.58 44.08
C LEU A 223 3.95 -30.20 43.28
N VAL A 224 3.17 -31.22 42.92
CA VAL A 224 1.80 -31.07 42.39
C VAL A 224 0.87 -30.84 43.58
N THR A 225 0.33 -29.64 43.70
CA THR A 225 -0.90 -29.39 44.47
C THR A 225 -2.10 -29.51 43.53
N LYS A 226 -3.04 -30.36 43.92
CA LYS A 226 -4.34 -30.52 43.26
C LYS A 226 -5.16 -29.26 43.50
N ASP A 227 -5.67 -28.65 42.44
CA ASP A 227 -6.93 -27.92 42.52
C ASP A 227 -7.80 -28.22 41.30
N THR A 228 -9.08 -28.41 41.60
CA THR A 228 -10.11 -29.02 40.77
C THR A 228 -10.90 -27.93 40.07
N THR A 229 -10.94 -27.92 38.73
CA THR A 229 -12.04 -27.27 37.97
C THR A 229 -12.15 -27.79 36.53
N THR A 230 -13.27 -28.46 36.24
CA THR A 230 -14.06 -28.56 34.98
C THR A 230 -13.34 -28.71 33.60
N PRO A 231 -13.48 -29.87 32.91
CA PRO A 231 -12.84 -30.15 31.63
C PRO A 231 -13.82 -30.08 30.46
N THR A 232 -13.80 -29.04 29.63
CA THR A 232 -14.37 -29.15 28.26
C THR A 232 -13.76 -28.22 27.21
N THR A 233 -13.12 -27.12 27.59
CA THR A 233 -12.55 -26.15 26.61
C THR A 233 -11.03 -26.28 26.43
N GLU A 234 -10.30 -26.77 27.44
CA GLU A 234 -8.83 -26.93 27.38
C GLU A 234 -8.37 -28.15 26.56
N THR A 235 -9.22 -29.17 26.38
CA THR A 235 -8.83 -30.42 25.74
C THR A 235 -8.59 -30.27 24.24
N LYS A 236 -9.37 -29.43 23.56
CA LYS A 236 -9.21 -29.18 22.11
C LYS A 236 -7.98 -28.31 21.79
N SER A 237 -7.70 -27.28 22.59
CA SER A 237 -6.49 -26.46 22.42
C SER A 237 -5.22 -27.25 22.70
N ASN A 238 -5.25 -28.15 23.69
CA ASN A 238 -4.11 -29.01 24.05
C ASN A 238 -3.84 -30.10 22.99
N GLN A 239 -4.88 -30.66 22.36
CA GLN A 239 -4.71 -31.62 21.25
C GLN A 239 -4.15 -30.94 19.99
N GLN A 240 -4.66 -29.75 19.64
CA GLN A 240 -4.20 -29.00 18.48
C GLN A 240 -2.78 -28.46 18.66
N GLN A 241 -2.40 -28.05 19.89
CA GLN A 241 -1.01 -27.72 20.21
C GLN A 241 -0.09 -28.94 20.15
N LYS A 242 -0.48 -30.10 20.70
CA LYS A 242 0.31 -31.35 20.58
C LYS A 242 0.54 -31.77 19.12
N GLN A 243 -0.48 -31.69 18.27
CA GLN A 243 -0.34 -32.00 16.83
C GLN A 243 0.57 -31.00 16.10
N ASN A 244 0.44 -29.70 16.40
CA ASN A 244 1.34 -28.69 15.84
C ASN A 244 2.80 -28.96 16.24
N THR A 245 3.04 -29.38 17.48
CA THR A 245 4.37 -29.78 17.95
C THR A 245 4.89 -31.00 17.20
N ASN A 246 4.04 -31.99 16.90
CA ASN A 246 4.44 -33.19 16.16
C ASN A 246 4.85 -32.89 14.71
N ILE A 247 4.03 -32.14 13.95
CA ILE A 247 4.33 -31.75 12.55
C ILE A 247 5.59 -30.87 12.47
N LEU A 248 5.80 -30.02 13.47
CA LEU A 248 6.96 -29.14 13.49
C LEU A 248 8.23 -29.87 13.97
N SER A 249 8.10 -30.85 14.86
CA SER A 249 9.21 -31.67 15.35
C SER A 249 9.79 -32.62 14.30
N SER A 250 9.01 -32.99 13.28
CA SER A 250 9.47 -33.81 12.15
C SER A 250 10.18 -33.00 11.06
N LYS A 251 10.11 -31.66 11.12
CA LYS A 251 10.73 -30.77 10.13
C LYS A 251 12.07 -30.25 10.59
N SER A 252 13.01 -30.14 9.67
CA SER A 252 14.30 -29.50 9.94
C SER A 252 14.12 -27.98 10.15
N GLN A 253 15.09 -27.36 10.81
CA GLN A 253 15.07 -25.92 11.04
C GLN A 253 15.13 -25.11 9.73
N GLU A 254 15.76 -25.67 8.69
CA GLU A 254 15.78 -25.08 7.34
C GLU A 254 14.41 -25.15 6.66
N GLU A 255 13.67 -26.26 6.83
CA GLU A 255 12.32 -26.41 6.29
C GLU A 255 11.35 -25.43 6.95
N ILE A 256 11.43 -25.25 8.27
CA ILE A 256 10.65 -24.24 8.99
C ILE A 256 10.98 -22.84 8.47
N GLN A 257 12.26 -22.53 8.27
CA GLN A 257 12.69 -21.24 7.73
C GLN A 257 12.21 -21.01 6.30
N SER A 258 12.11 -22.08 5.49
CA SER A 258 11.60 -22.03 4.12
C SER A 258 10.15 -21.51 4.04
N LEU A 259 9.34 -21.77 5.08
CA LEU A 259 7.95 -21.32 5.17
C LEU A 259 7.82 -19.80 5.20
N PHE A 260 8.82 -19.09 5.72
CA PHE A 260 8.83 -17.63 5.85
C PHE A 260 9.21 -16.91 4.54
N PHE A 261 9.75 -17.61 3.54
CA PHE A 261 10.11 -16.97 2.27
C PHE A 261 8.89 -16.51 1.47
N LEU A 262 8.89 -15.25 1.04
CA LEU A 262 7.83 -14.70 0.20
C LEU A 262 7.95 -15.27 -1.23
N ARG A 263 7.34 -16.43 -1.52
CA ARG A 263 7.33 -17.05 -2.86
C ARG A 263 6.06 -16.64 -3.63
N ASP A 264 4.87 -17.05 -3.17
CA ASP A 264 3.58 -16.73 -3.80
C ASP A 264 2.44 -16.40 -2.80
N ARG A 265 1.39 -15.73 -3.30
CA ARG A 265 0.18 -15.17 -2.63
C ARG A 265 0.45 -13.93 -1.73
N LYS A 266 -0.47 -12.95 -1.82
CA LYS A 266 -0.23 -11.55 -1.40
C LYS A 266 -1.24 -11.11 -0.34
N TYR A 267 -0.77 -10.84 0.86
CA TYR A 267 -1.56 -10.16 1.89
C TYR A 267 -1.33 -8.66 1.78
N GLU A 268 -2.40 -7.92 1.47
CA GLU A 268 -2.46 -6.48 1.72
C GLU A 268 -2.46 -6.22 3.25
N ILE A 269 -2.15 -5.00 3.66
CA ILE A 269 -2.02 -4.67 5.10
C ILE A 269 -3.35 -4.81 5.84
N ASN A 270 -4.48 -4.52 5.18
CA ASN A 270 -5.82 -4.76 5.71
C ASN A 270 -6.07 -6.25 6.01
N GLU A 271 -5.59 -7.17 5.18
CA GLU A 271 -5.66 -8.61 5.39
C GLU A 271 -4.67 -9.06 6.47
N LEU A 272 -3.47 -8.47 6.55
CA LEU A 272 -2.57 -8.69 7.69
C LEU A 272 -3.23 -8.29 9.02
N CYS A 273 -3.90 -7.13 9.04
CA CYS A 273 -4.67 -6.69 10.20
C CYS A 273 -5.81 -7.66 10.51
N LYS A 274 -6.46 -8.24 9.51
CA LYS A 274 -7.48 -9.29 9.71
C LYS A 274 -6.89 -10.54 10.35
N ILE A 275 -5.74 -11.00 9.88
CA ILE A 275 -5.07 -12.21 10.37
C ILE A 275 -4.63 -12.03 11.83
N PHE A 276 -3.99 -10.91 12.16
CA PHE A 276 -3.37 -10.73 13.48
C PHE A 276 -4.28 -10.05 14.52
N PHE A 277 -5.24 -9.22 14.10
CA PHE A 277 -6.13 -8.48 15.00
C PHE A 277 -7.62 -8.79 14.81
N GLY A 278 -7.98 -9.66 13.86
CA GLY A 278 -9.36 -9.98 13.55
C GLY A 278 -10.11 -8.87 12.79
N LYS A 279 -11.44 -9.00 12.75
CA LYS A 279 -12.33 -8.12 11.96
C LYS A 279 -12.25 -6.65 12.39
N ASN A 280 -12.15 -6.39 13.69
CA ASN A 280 -12.10 -5.02 14.23
C ASN A 280 -10.79 -4.31 13.85
N GLY A 281 -9.65 -4.99 13.94
CA GLY A 281 -8.38 -4.41 13.51
C GLY A 281 -8.31 -4.17 12.00
N LYS A 282 -8.89 -5.06 11.18
CA LYS A 282 -9.07 -4.80 9.74
C LYS A 282 -9.88 -3.52 9.51
N ARG A 283 -11.03 -3.37 10.16
CA ARG A 283 -11.89 -2.18 10.03
C ARG A 283 -11.16 -0.90 10.43
N LEU A 284 -10.44 -0.92 11.57
CA LEU A 284 -9.67 0.23 12.05
C LEU A 284 -8.59 0.65 11.04
N TYR A 285 -7.79 -0.29 10.54
CA TYR A 285 -6.76 0.01 9.56
C TYR A 285 -7.37 0.52 8.25
N THR A 286 -8.42 -0.14 7.74
CA THR A 286 -9.11 0.27 6.51
C THR A 286 -9.67 1.68 6.63
N LEU A 287 -10.31 2.04 7.74
CA LEU A 287 -10.81 3.40 7.97
C LEU A 287 -9.66 4.41 8.04
N SER A 288 -8.57 4.06 8.75
CA SER A 288 -7.40 4.95 8.91
C SER A 288 -6.73 5.26 7.57
N ILE A 289 -6.46 4.23 6.74
CA ILE A 289 -5.85 4.45 5.42
C ILE A 289 -6.81 5.20 4.48
N MET A 290 -8.12 4.97 4.57
CA MET A 290 -9.09 5.70 3.77
C MET A 290 -9.09 7.20 4.11
N MET A 291 -9.05 7.55 5.39
CA MET A 291 -8.92 8.95 5.82
C MET A 291 -7.62 9.59 5.34
N THR A 292 -6.51 8.85 5.43
CA THR A 292 -5.22 9.31 4.90
C THR A 292 -5.25 9.55 3.38
N LEU A 293 -5.92 8.67 2.63
CA LEU A 293 -6.07 8.84 1.18
C LEU A 293 -6.99 10.02 0.83
N TYR A 294 -8.08 10.22 1.57
CA TYR A 294 -8.94 11.39 1.40
C TYR A 294 -8.16 12.70 1.63
N GLY A 295 -7.39 12.80 2.72
CA GLY A 295 -6.53 13.97 2.98
C GLY A 295 -5.45 14.19 1.91
N SER A 296 -4.90 13.10 1.37
CA SER A 296 -3.93 13.17 0.25
C SER A 296 -4.58 13.71 -1.03
N LEU A 297 -5.76 13.21 -1.41
CA LEU A 297 -6.49 13.68 -2.59
C LEU A 297 -6.94 15.13 -2.43
N TRP A 298 -7.35 15.53 -1.22
CA TRP A 298 -7.76 16.91 -0.94
C TRP A 298 -6.57 17.85 -1.08
N SER A 299 -5.44 17.51 -0.46
CA SER A 299 -4.22 18.33 -0.57
C SER A 299 -3.72 18.41 -2.02
N TYR A 300 -3.85 17.37 -2.83
CA TYR A 300 -3.59 17.44 -4.28
C TYR A 300 -4.49 18.45 -5.00
N ALA A 301 -5.80 18.40 -4.80
CA ALA A 301 -6.72 19.35 -5.42
C ALA A 301 -6.43 20.80 -4.98
N ALA A 302 -6.13 21.02 -3.69
CA ALA A 302 -5.74 22.33 -3.17
C ALA A 302 -4.44 22.86 -3.81
N VAL A 303 -3.40 22.02 -3.91
CA VAL A 303 -2.13 22.36 -4.55
C VAL A 303 -2.30 22.64 -6.05
N PHE A 304 -3.13 21.86 -6.74
CA PHE A 304 -3.45 22.08 -8.15
C PHE A 304 -4.08 23.46 -8.35
N GLY A 305 -5.21 23.72 -7.66
CA GLY A 305 -5.97 24.95 -7.84
C GLY A 305 -5.13 26.18 -7.49
N THR A 306 -4.34 26.08 -6.43
CA THR A 306 -3.47 27.16 -5.97
C THR A 306 -2.35 27.45 -6.98
N SER A 307 -1.65 26.42 -7.47
CA SER A 307 -0.56 26.58 -8.44
C SER A 307 -1.03 27.17 -9.77
N ILE A 308 -2.15 26.66 -10.31
CA ILE A 308 -2.63 27.09 -11.63
C ILE A 308 -3.26 28.49 -11.59
N THR A 309 -3.94 28.85 -10.49
CA THR A 309 -4.52 30.19 -10.30
C THR A 309 -3.43 31.27 -10.26
N MET A 310 -2.30 30.97 -9.62
CA MET A 310 -1.15 31.89 -9.61
C MET A 310 -0.44 31.96 -10.96
N LEU A 311 -0.33 30.82 -11.66
CA LEU A 311 0.43 30.75 -12.90
C LEU A 311 -0.33 31.40 -14.07
N PHE A 312 -1.65 31.21 -14.12
CA PHE A 312 -2.52 31.69 -15.19
C PHE A 312 -3.73 32.45 -14.61
N PRO A 313 -3.55 33.70 -14.16
CA PRO A 313 -4.70 34.53 -13.80
C PRO A 313 -5.49 34.90 -15.06
N ILE A 314 -6.79 34.56 -15.09
CA ILE A 314 -7.66 34.91 -16.21
C ILE A 314 -8.11 36.36 -16.01
N GLU A 315 -7.58 37.28 -16.81
CA GLU A 315 -7.82 38.73 -16.66
C GLU A 315 -9.31 39.10 -16.64
N SER A 316 -10.15 38.43 -17.44
CA SER A 316 -11.60 38.66 -17.46
C SER A 316 -12.30 38.34 -16.14
N ILE A 317 -11.69 37.52 -15.28
CA ILE A 317 -12.25 37.09 -13.99
C ILE A 317 -11.52 37.79 -12.85
N THR A 318 -10.20 37.95 -12.95
CA THR A 318 -9.36 38.56 -11.91
C THR A 318 -9.35 40.08 -11.99
N HIS A 319 -9.84 40.69 -13.08
CA HIS A 319 -9.79 42.14 -13.33
C HIS A 319 -8.38 42.72 -13.23
N GLY A 320 -7.36 41.92 -13.58
CA GLY A 320 -5.96 42.30 -13.50
C GLY A 320 -5.30 42.05 -12.13
N ASP A 321 -6.03 41.54 -11.13
CA ASP A 321 -5.46 41.20 -9.83
C ASP A 321 -4.46 40.04 -9.93
N GLN A 322 -3.27 40.23 -9.33
CA GLN A 322 -2.35 39.13 -9.08
C GLN A 322 -2.84 38.35 -7.85
N CYS A 323 -3.26 37.09 -8.07
CA CYS A 323 -3.76 36.23 -7.00
C CYS A 323 -2.65 35.78 -6.06
N MET A 324 -2.28 36.64 -5.12
CA MET A 324 -1.26 36.38 -4.12
C MET A 324 -1.87 35.66 -2.91
N ILE A 325 -1.35 34.48 -2.57
CA ILE A 325 -1.92 33.58 -1.54
C ILE A 325 -1.81 34.11 -0.11
N ASP A 326 -0.86 35.00 0.16
CA ASP A 326 -0.58 35.47 1.53
C ASP A 326 -1.59 36.52 2.01
N GLN A 327 -2.47 36.98 1.12
CA GLN A 327 -3.58 37.85 1.44
C GLN A 327 -4.88 37.04 1.34
N LYS A 328 -5.90 37.42 2.12
CA LYS A 328 -7.25 36.86 1.93
C LYS A 328 -7.59 36.95 0.45
N PHE A 329 -7.86 35.80 -0.18
CA PHE A 329 -8.20 35.75 -1.60
C PHE A 329 -9.28 36.79 -1.89
N SER A 330 -9.00 37.70 -2.82
CA SER A 330 -10.05 38.57 -3.35
C SER A 330 -11.14 37.71 -3.96
N GLN A 331 -12.38 38.21 -3.98
CA GLN A 331 -13.51 37.47 -4.54
C GLN A 331 -13.22 37.05 -6.00
N SER A 332 -12.55 37.92 -6.76
CA SER A 332 -12.10 37.68 -8.14
C SER A 332 -11.13 36.48 -8.23
N CYS A 333 -10.14 36.43 -7.35
CA CYS A 333 -9.19 35.31 -7.27
C CYS A 333 -9.84 34.02 -6.77
N GLN A 334 -10.82 34.11 -5.89
CA GLN A 334 -11.62 32.97 -5.45
C GLN A 334 -12.41 32.38 -6.61
N ASN A 335 -13.03 33.23 -7.44
CA ASN A 335 -13.78 32.78 -8.62
C ASN A 335 -12.86 32.09 -9.64
N ASN A 336 -11.67 32.66 -9.90
CA ASN A 336 -10.69 32.03 -10.79
C ASN A 336 -10.21 30.66 -10.25
N PHE A 337 -9.94 30.58 -8.94
CA PHE A 337 -9.61 29.32 -8.28
C PHE A 337 -10.72 28.27 -8.43
N LEU A 338 -11.98 28.65 -8.16
CA LEU A 338 -13.12 27.74 -8.28
C LEU A 338 -13.33 27.26 -9.72
N LEU A 339 -13.11 28.12 -10.72
CA LEU A 339 -13.14 27.71 -12.12
C LEU A 339 -12.09 26.64 -12.41
N TYR A 340 -10.84 26.82 -11.94
CA TYR A 340 -9.81 25.81 -12.11
C TYR A 340 -10.09 24.51 -11.37
N ILE A 341 -10.66 24.57 -10.17
CA ILE A 341 -11.12 23.38 -9.44
C ILE A 341 -12.23 22.64 -10.21
N PHE A 342 -13.15 23.38 -10.83
CA PHE A 342 -14.18 22.78 -11.69
C PHE A 342 -13.59 22.13 -12.95
N LEU A 343 -12.62 22.77 -13.62
CA LEU A 343 -11.90 22.17 -14.75
C LEU A 343 -11.13 20.92 -14.32
N PHE A 344 -10.48 20.96 -13.14
CA PHE A 344 -9.82 19.79 -12.57
C PHE A 344 -10.79 18.64 -12.36
N LEU A 345 -11.97 18.89 -11.79
CA LEU A 345 -13.02 17.90 -11.61
C LEU A 345 -13.40 17.21 -12.93
N ILE A 346 -13.59 17.99 -14.00
CA ILE A 346 -13.96 17.47 -15.33
C ILE A 346 -12.85 16.58 -15.92
N VAL A 347 -11.59 16.96 -15.76
CA VAL A 347 -10.47 16.23 -16.38
C VAL A 347 -10.03 15.03 -15.52
N ILE A 348 -9.89 15.20 -14.21
CA ILE A 348 -9.31 14.17 -13.34
C ILE A 348 -10.29 13.03 -13.07
N THR A 349 -11.59 13.30 -13.03
CA THR A 349 -12.61 12.28 -12.70
C THR A 349 -12.67 11.16 -13.74
N PRO A 350 -12.73 11.45 -15.06
CA PRO A 350 -12.60 10.41 -16.08
C PRO A 350 -11.30 9.61 -15.93
N ILE A 351 -10.16 10.28 -15.72
CA ILE A 351 -8.86 9.61 -15.59
C ILE A 351 -8.85 8.68 -14.38
N ALA A 352 -9.37 9.12 -13.23
CA ALA A 352 -9.52 8.29 -12.02
C ALA A 352 -10.47 7.09 -12.21
N CYS A 353 -11.45 7.22 -13.11
CA CYS A 353 -12.37 6.14 -13.44
C CYS A 353 -11.78 5.15 -14.45
N LEU A 354 -10.81 5.55 -15.27
CA LEU A 354 -10.13 4.69 -16.23
C LEU A 354 -9.05 3.86 -15.52
N ASP A 355 -9.08 2.53 -15.69
CA ASP A 355 -7.99 1.66 -15.23
C ASP A 355 -6.74 1.91 -16.09
N VAL A 356 -5.81 2.71 -15.59
CA VAL A 356 -4.54 2.98 -16.29
C VAL A 356 -3.57 1.84 -15.99
N THR A 357 -3.58 0.81 -16.83
CA THR A 357 -2.89 -0.47 -16.60
C THR A 357 -1.39 -0.48 -16.92
N GLU A 358 -0.83 0.56 -17.55
CA GLU A 358 0.60 0.62 -17.88
C GLU A 358 1.26 1.94 -17.49
N GLN A 359 1.78 2.01 -16.26
CA GLN A 359 2.39 3.24 -15.74
C GLN A 359 3.89 3.17 -15.50
N LYS A 360 4.56 2.04 -15.79
CA LYS A 360 5.99 1.88 -15.47
C LYS A 360 6.86 3.01 -16.07
N TRP A 361 6.62 3.35 -17.33
CA TRP A 361 7.40 4.37 -18.04
C TRP A 361 7.06 5.77 -17.55
N LEU A 362 5.76 6.02 -17.32
CA LEU A 362 5.28 7.27 -16.73
C LEU A 362 5.92 7.50 -15.35
N GLN A 363 6.00 6.47 -14.52
CA GLN A 363 6.59 6.55 -13.17
C GLN A 363 8.10 6.81 -13.23
N ILE A 364 8.83 6.15 -14.13
CA ILE A 364 10.27 6.43 -14.31
C ILE A 364 10.47 7.87 -14.79
N PHE A 365 9.72 8.32 -15.80
CA PHE A 365 9.78 9.69 -16.29
C PHE A 365 9.49 10.72 -15.20
N LEU A 366 8.41 10.52 -14.42
CA LEU A 366 8.05 11.41 -13.32
C LEU A 366 9.09 11.41 -12.20
N CYS A 367 9.72 10.27 -11.92
CA CYS A 367 10.81 10.20 -10.95
C CYS A 367 12.00 11.08 -11.38
N ILE A 368 12.37 11.03 -12.67
CA ILE A 368 13.42 11.89 -13.23
C ILE A 368 13.00 13.37 -13.16
N PHE A 369 11.77 13.67 -13.58
CA PHE A 369 11.23 15.03 -13.55
C PHE A 369 11.16 15.62 -12.14
N ARG A 370 10.78 14.82 -11.14
CA ARG A 370 10.74 15.16 -9.71
C ARG A 370 12.11 15.54 -9.18
N PHE A 371 13.11 14.67 -9.37
CA PHE A 371 14.47 14.97 -8.94
C PHE A 371 15.04 16.17 -9.69
N GLY A 372 14.80 16.29 -11.00
CA GLY A 372 15.19 17.45 -11.79
C GLY A 372 14.61 18.75 -11.23
N SER A 373 13.30 18.78 -10.95
CA SER A 373 12.62 19.95 -10.39
C SER A 373 13.14 20.32 -8.99
N LEU A 374 13.36 19.32 -8.12
CA LEU A 374 13.96 19.55 -6.80
C LEU A 374 15.39 20.10 -6.87
N ILE A 375 16.22 19.53 -7.75
CA ILE A 375 17.60 19.98 -7.95
C ILE A 375 17.61 21.43 -8.45
N ILE A 376 16.74 21.77 -9.43
CA ILE A 376 16.61 23.14 -9.93
C ILE A 376 16.21 24.10 -8.81
N MET A 377 15.21 23.74 -7.98
CA MET A 377 14.81 24.57 -6.84
C MET A 377 15.96 24.77 -5.84
N ILE A 378 16.71 23.71 -5.51
CA ILE A 378 17.86 23.80 -4.59
C ILE A 378 18.95 24.70 -5.18
N ILE A 379 19.36 24.45 -6.43
CA ILE A 379 20.45 25.18 -7.09
C ILE A 379 20.11 26.66 -7.22
N THR A 380 18.91 27.00 -7.68
CA THR A 380 18.51 28.40 -7.87
C THR A 380 18.49 29.18 -6.55
N VAL A 381 18.04 28.57 -5.46
CA VAL A 381 18.14 29.20 -4.13
C VAL A 381 19.59 29.29 -3.64
N LEU A 382 20.42 28.26 -3.82
CA LEU A 382 21.83 28.31 -3.43
C LEU A 382 22.61 29.40 -4.17
N ILE A 383 22.39 29.56 -5.48
CA ILE A 383 22.97 30.65 -6.28
C ILE A 383 22.50 31.99 -5.73
N ALA A 384 21.21 32.12 -5.44
CA ALA A 384 20.67 33.36 -4.91
C ALA A 384 21.24 33.68 -3.53
N ILE A 385 21.43 32.69 -2.64
CA ILE A 385 22.15 32.84 -1.35
C ILE A 385 23.60 33.31 -1.59
N GLY A 386 24.31 32.68 -2.53
CA GLY A 386 25.72 32.98 -2.80
C GLY A 386 25.95 34.41 -3.34
N THR A 387 25.09 34.83 -4.26
CA THR A 387 25.13 36.18 -4.86
C THR A 387 24.65 37.27 -3.90
N SER A 388 23.75 36.92 -2.98
CA SER A 388 23.19 37.81 -1.95
C SER A 388 24.15 38.17 -0.82
N ARG A 389 25.18 37.36 -0.55
CA ARG A 389 26.10 37.55 0.60
C ARG A 389 27.02 38.77 0.47
N GLY A 390 27.19 39.33 -0.72
CA GLY A 390 28.09 40.46 -1.00
C GLY A 390 27.41 41.82 -1.15
N SER A 391 26.08 41.89 -1.17
CA SER A 391 25.32 43.11 -1.45
C SER A 391 24.91 43.79 -0.13
N GLN A 392 25.49 44.96 0.19
CA GLN A 392 24.96 45.86 1.23
C GLN A 392 23.66 46.49 0.72
N HIS A 393 22.56 45.75 0.72
CA HIS A 393 21.24 46.30 0.43
C HIS A 393 20.37 46.19 1.69
N PRO A 394 20.16 47.29 2.43
CA PRO A 394 19.16 47.31 3.49
C PRO A 394 17.80 47.19 2.81
N HIS A 395 17.27 45.97 2.82
CA HIS A 395 15.90 45.58 2.48
C HIS A 395 15.25 46.34 1.32
N LYS A 396 15.23 45.73 0.12
CA LYS A 396 14.11 45.98 -0.79
C LYS A 396 13.24 44.76 -1.07
N GLU A 397 13.75 43.55 -1.33
CA GLU A 397 12.91 42.33 -1.26
C GLU A 397 13.69 41.07 -0.86
N PRO A 398 13.07 40.08 -0.21
CA PRO A 398 13.76 38.91 0.28
C PRO A 398 13.95 37.82 -0.78
N PRO A 399 14.96 36.96 -0.56
CA PRO A 399 15.71 36.89 0.70
C PRO A 399 17.23 36.82 0.61
N TYR A 400 17.90 37.54 1.51
CA TYR A 400 19.36 37.65 1.55
C TYR A 400 19.99 36.85 2.72
N ILE A 401 19.31 35.79 3.20
CA ILE A 401 19.64 34.93 4.36
C ILE A 401 19.17 35.50 5.70
N VAL A 402 18.12 34.90 6.25
CA VAL A 402 17.58 35.25 7.57
C VAL A 402 18.33 34.49 8.67
N LYS A 403 18.50 35.11 9.85
CA LYS A 403 19.03 34.41 11.03
C LYS A 403 18.16 33.16 11.31
N PRO A 404 18.76 31.96 11.39
CA PRO A 404 17.98 30.74 11.57
C PRO A 404 17.28 30.73 12.92
N LYS A 405 15.98 30.43 12.91
CA LYS A 405 15.30 29.95 14.12
C LYS A 405 15.69 28.48 14.27
N TYR A 406 16.20 28.09 15.43
CA TYR A 406 16.61 26.69 15.67
C TYR A 406 15.48 25.85 16.24
N PHE A 407 14.73 26.43 17.20
CA PHE A 407 13.62 25.78 17.88
C PHE A 407 12.43 26.72 18.00
N ASN A 408 11.26 26.25 17.56
CA ASN A 408 9.98 26.90 17.79
C ASN A 408 8.90 25.82 17.94
N LEU A 409 8.42 25.63 19.17
CA LEU A 409 7.41 24.62 19.49
C LEU A 409 6.06 24.90 18.81
N HIS A 410 5.77 26.15 18.47
CA HIS A 410 4.54 26.48 17.75
C HIS A 410 4.51 25.84 16.35
N GLY A 411 5.65 25.68 15.69
CA GLY A 411 5.72 25.05 14.37
C GLY A 411 5.71 23.53 14.41
N LEU A 412 5.82 22.93 15.61
CA LEU A 412 5.94 21.49 15.80
C LEU A 412 4.82 20.67 15.10
N PRO A 413 3.52 21.04 15.16
CA PRO A 413 2.45 20.28 14.52
C PRO A 413 2.58 20.26 13.01
N ILE A 414 2.98 21.40 12.44
CA ILE A 414 3.16 21.58 11.00
C ILE A 414 4.31 20.70 10.51
N ILE A 415 5.47 20.75 11.17
CA ILE A 415 6.62 19.93 10.76
C ILE A 415 6.40 18.45 11.01
N PHE A 416 5.68 18.09 12.08
CA PHE A 416 5.34 16.70 12.33
C PHE A 416 4.42 16.17 11.24
N GLY A 417 3.29 16.84 10.99
CA GLY A 417 2.32 16.45 9.95
C GLY A 417 2.96 16.40 8.57
N ALA A 418 3.76 17.42 8.22
CA ALA A 418 4.46 17.46 6.93
C ALA A 418 5.53 16.35 6.80
N SER A 419 6.27 16.04 7.86
CA SER A 419 7.26 14.96 7.86
C SER A 419 6.59 13.58 7.74
N ALA A 420 5.57 13.32 8.56
CA ALA A 420 4.82 12.06 8.54
C ALA A 420 4.16 11.82 7.18
N PHE A 421 3.58 12.87 6.59
CA PHE A 421 2.99 12.80 5.26
C PHE A 421 4.03 12.61 4.15
N SER A 422 5.13 13.37 4.19
CA SER A 422 6.17 13.33 3.15
C SER A 422 7.03 12.06 3.19
N GLN A 423 7.11 11.36 4.31
CA GLN A 423 7.90 10.12 4.47
C GLN A 423 7.04 8.85 4.50
N MET A 424 5.81 8.95 4.01
CA MET A 424 4.85 7.84 3.99
C MET A 424 4.96 7.01 2.71
N MET A 425 5.11 5.69 2.85
CA MET A 425 5.06 4.76 1.71
C MET A 425 4.44 3.38 2.04
N HIS A 426 4.04 3.16 3.29
CA HIS A 426 3.68 1.87 3.87
C HIS A 426 2.62 1.12 3.08
N HIS A 427 1.57 1.82 2.65
CA HIS A 427 0.46 1.23 1.90
C HIS A 427 0.91 0.61 0.57
N SER A 428 1.98 1.14 -0.04
CA SER A 428 2.55 0.68 -1.30
C SER A 428 3.65 -0.37 -1.12
N THR A 429 4.18 -0.54 0.09
CA THR A 429 5.25 -1.50 0.38
C THR A 429 4.87 -2.92 -0.02
N THR A 430 3.68 -3.39 0.36
CA THR A 430 3.22 -4.75 0.02
C THR A 430 3.02 -4.90 -1.49
N ILE A 431 2.56 -3.84 -2.15
CA ILE A 431 2.33 -3.79 -3.60
C ILE A 431 3.66 -3.93 -4.34
N ILE A 432 4.65 -3.10 -4.00
CA ILE A 432 5.98 -3.07 -4.62
C ILE A 432 6.74 -4.36 -4.32
N THR A 433 6.70 -4.84 -3.07
CA THR A 433 7.43 -6.05 -2.63
C THR A 433 7.00 -7.30 -3.40
N GLU A 434 5.72 -7.46 -3.75
CA GLU A 434 5.35 -8.64 -4.54
C GLU A 434 5.89 -8.61 -5.96
N HIS A 435 5.91 -7.44 -6.58
CA HIS A 435 6.36 -7.34 -7.96
C HIS A 435 7.90 -7.37 -8.07
N LEU A 436 8.63 -7.21 -6.96
CA LEU A 436 10.08 -7.28 -6.95
C LEU A 436 10.59 -8.67 -7.35
N LYS A 437 11.48 -8.70 -8.36
CA LYS A 437 12.22 -9.91 -8.77
C LYS A 437 12.94 -10.59 -7.61
N ASN A 438 13.64 -9.80 -6.81
CA ASN A 438 14.36 -10.27 -5.62
C ASN A 438 13.81 -9.56 -4.39
N LYS A 439 12.99 -10.28 -3.61
CA LYS A 439 12.30 -9.74 -2.44
C LYS A 439 13.20 -9.55 -1.22
N GLU A 440 14.33 -10.27 -1.15
CA GLU A 440 15.34 -10.06 -0.09
C GLU A 440 15.99 -8.68 -0.18
N LYS A 441 16.10 -8.15 -1.41
CA LYS A 441 16.61 -6.80 -1.66
C LYS A 441 15.57 -5.70 -1.42
N ALA A 442 14.33 -6.03 -1.04
CA ALA A 442 13.27 -5.04 -0.79
C ALA A 442 13.70 -4.00 0.27
N ARG A 443 14.42 -4.43 1.32
CA ARG A 443 14.99 -3.53 2.33
C ARG A 443 15.87 -2.46 1.73
N LYS A 444 16.82 -2.84 0.86
CA LYS A 444 17.75 -1.90 0.21
C LYS A 444 16.99 -0.88 -0.65
N VAL A 445 15.92 -1.31 -1.32
CA VAL A 445 15.07 -0.44 -2.14
C VAL A 445 14.35 0.60 -1.27
N PHE A 446 13.63 0.17 -0.24
CA PHE A 446 12.83 1.08 0.59
C PHE A 446 13.68 2.00 1.47
N THR A 447 14.69 1.46 2.14
CA THR A 447 15.63 2.28 2.92
C THR A 447 16.39 3.25 2.02
N GLY A 448 16.79 2.82 0.81
CA GLY A 448 17.39 3.72 -0.18
C GLY A 448 16.47 4.88 -0.55
N ALA A 449 15.21 4.61 -0.87
CA ALA A 449 14.24 5.64 -1.26
C ALA A 449 13.95 6.64 -0.12
N LEU A 450 13.77 6.14 1.12
CA LEU A 450 13.57 6.98 2.30
C LEU A 450 14.81 7.83 2.63
N SER A 451 16.01 7.26 2.55
CA SER A 451 17.25 8.01 2.77
C SER A 451 17.49 9.07 1.70
N THR A 452 17.27 8.75 0.42
CA THR A 452 17.43 9.74 -0.66
C THR A 452 16.45 10.90 -0.50
N THR A 453 15.18 10.63 -0.20
CA THR A 453 14.20 11.68 0.01
C THR A 453 14.49 12.52 1.26
N LEU A 454 14.90 11.91 2.38
CA LEU A 454 15.36 12.64 3.57
C LEU A 454 16.46 13.67 3.23
N THR A 455 17.44 13.28 2.42
CA THR A 455 18.52 14.18 1.98
C THR A 455 17.96 15.38 1.22
N PHE A 456 17.17 15.13 0.16
CA PHE A 456 16.60 16.22 -0.64
C PHE A 456 15.67 17.12 0.17
N TYR A 457 14.87 16.54 1.06
CA TYR A 457 13.89 17.24 1.89
C TYR A 457 14.56 18.13 2.93
N THR A 458 15.63 17.62 3.55
CA THR A 458 16.46 18.40 4.46
C THR A 458 17.12 19.56 3.75
N VAL A 459 17.75 19.31 2.59
CA VAL A 459 18.46 20.35 1.84
C VAL A 459 17.49 21.44 1.38
N ILE A 460 16.38 21.08 0.70
CA ILE A 460 15.41 22.09 0.25
C ILE A 460 14.76 22.81 1.44
N GLY A 461 14.46 22.09 2.52
CA GLY A 461 13.87 22.65 3.75
C GLY A 461 14.77 23.72 4.38
N ILE A 462 16.05 23.40 4.57
CA ILE A 462 17.03 24.33 5.15
C ILE A 462 17.29 25.51 4.22
N VAL A 463 17.65 25.23 2.97
CA VAL A 463 18.09 26.26 2.01
C VAL A 463 16.96 27.25 1.70
N SER A 464 15.75 26.73 1.46
CA SER A 464 14.58 27.58 1.19
C SER A 464 14.08 28.32 2.42
N SER A 465 14.13 27.71 3.62
CA SER A 465 13.79 28.41 4.86
C SER A 465 14.75 29.54 5.19
N LEU A 466 16.06 29.33 4.95
CA LEU A 466 17.10 30.33 5.20
C LEU A 466 17.03 31.49 4.22
N TYR A 467 16.82 31.18 2.95
CA TYR A 467 16.48 32.16 1.93
C TYR A 467 15.10 32.72 2.33
N PHE A 468 13.97 32.16 1.89
CA PHE A 468 12.65 32.81 1.91
C PHE A 468 12.20 33.42 3.23
N GLY A 469 12.62 32.85 4.36
CA GLY A 469 12.38 33.44 5.67
C GLY A 469 10.89 33.74 5.88
N PRO A 470 10.51 34.92 6.38
CA PRO A 470 9.10 35.28 6.60
C PRO A 470 8.21 35.28 5.35
N LYS A 471 8.78 35.43 4.14
CA LYS A 471 8.01 35.43 2.88
C LYS A 471 7.91 34.03 2.25
N ILE A 472 8.30 32.98 2.97
CA ILE A 472 8.13 31.62 2.48
C ILE A 472 6.65 31.26 2.39
N LYS A 473 6.24 30.73 1.25
CA LYS A 473 4.86 30.32 1.01
C LYS A 473 4.63 28.93 1.60
N SER A 474 3.40 28.62 1.97
CA SER A 474 3.01 27.26 2.41
C SER A 474 3.27 26.20 1.34
N LEU A 475 3.28 26.60 0.07
CA LEU A 475 3.74 25.81 -1.07
C LEU A 475 4.96 26.49 -1.69
N VAL A 476 6.14 25.90 -1.51
CA VAL A 476 7.42 26.53 -1.85
C VAL A 476 7.59 26.84 -3.34
N THR A 477 6.96 26.09 -4.24
CA THR A 477 7.06 26.33 -5.70
C THR A 477 6.56 27.72 -6.08
N LEU A 478 5.64 28.28 -5.31
CA LEU A 478 5.02 29.57 -5.57
C LEU A 478 5.96 30.73 -5.26
N ASN A 479 7.04 30.48 -4.52
CA ASN A 479 8.12 31.45 -4.35
C ASN A 479 8.86 31.78 -5.67
N TRP A 480 8.68 30.98 -6.73
CA TRP A 480 9.26 31.24 -8.06
C TRP A 480 8.38 32.10 -8.97
N ILE A 481 7.20 32.57 -8.53
CA ILE A 481 6.28 33.32 -9.40
C ILE A 481 6.91 34.58 -10.00
N ASN A 482 7.82 35.22 -9.28
CA ASN A 482 8.55 36.42 -9.73
C ASN A 482 10.03 36.13 -10.03
N TYR A 483 10.37 34.87 -10.34
CA TYR A 483 11.76 34.50 -10.60
C TYR A 483 12.28 35.17 -11.88
N SER A 484 13.27 36.06 -11.73
CA SER A 484 13.95 36.75 -12.85
C SER A 484 15.38 36.29 -13.09
N GLY A 485 15.90 35.35 -12.29
CA GLY A 485 17.30 34.95 -12.34
C GLY A 485 18.29 36.01 -11.83
N GLY A 486 17.81 37.06 -11.16
CA GLY A 486 18.64 38.18 -10.69
C GLY A 486 18.72 39.36 -11.65
N GLU A 487 18.05 39.28 -12.80
CA GLU A 487 18.03 40.33 -13.82
C GLU A 487 16.84 41.29 -13.64
N SER A 488 16.97 42.50 -14.19
CA SER A 488 15.94 43.55 -14.16
C SER A 488 14.73 43.22 -15.05
N SER A 489 14.96 42.58 -16.19
CA SER A 489 13.94 41.99 -17.06
C SER A 489 14.07 40.47 -17.02
N THR A 490 12.95 39.73 -16.94
CA THR A 490 12.98 38.26 -16.88
C THR A 490 13.45 37.65 -18.21
N PRO A 491 14.67 37.09 -18.29
CA PRO A 491 15.15 36.46 -19.52
C PRO A 491 14.40 35.14 -19.78
N THR A 492 14.43 34.67 -21.03
CA THR A 492 13.71 33.45 -21.45
C THR A 492 14.08 32.22 -20.62
N TRP A 493 15.36 32.03 -20.30
CA TRP A 493 15.82 30.90 -19.49
C TRP A 493 15.27 30.95 -18.05
N ALA A 494 15.15 32.14 -17.45
CA ALA A 494 14.58 32.30 -16.12
C ALA A 494 13.07 32.05 -16.15
N ASN A 495 12.40 32.49 -17.22
CA ASN A 495 10.99 32.21 -17.42
C ASN A 495 10.72 30.70 -17.58
N ILE A 496 11.60 29.96 -18.26
CA ILE A 496 11.51 28.49 -18.35
C ILE A 496 11.61 27.85 -16.96
N ILE A 497 12.58 28.27 -16.13
CA ILE A 497 12.74 27.77 -14.75
C ILE A 497 11.49 28.06 -13.92
N LYS A 498 10.98 29.29 -13.96
CA LYS A 498 9.74 29.70 -13.28
C LYS A 498 8.59 28.74 -13.62
N HIS A 499 8.34 28.51 -14.91
CA HIS A 499 7.25 27.65 -15.35
C HIS A 499 7.48 26.19 -14.97
N LEU A 500 8.71 25.67 -15.11
CA LEU A 500 9.06 24.30 -14.74
C LEU A 500 8.77 24.04 -13.26
N VAL A 501 9.22 24.94 -12.37
CA VAL A 501 9.05 24.80 -10.92
C VAL A 501 7.58 24.89 -10.49
N ILE A 502 6.80 25.80 -11.08
CA ILE A 502 5.40 25.99 -10.71
C ILE A 502 4.50 24.90 -11.32
N LEU A 503 4.81 24.42 -12.54
CA LEU A 503 4.08 23.31 -13.19
C LEU A 503 4.41 21.95 -12.60
N PHE A 504 5.57 21.80 -11.95
CA PHE A 504 6.00 20.55 -11.31
C PHE A 504 4.87 19.85 -10.52
N PRO A 505 4.25 20.48 -9.49
CA PRO A 505 3.18 19.84 -8.73
C PRO A 505 1.95 19.53 -9.58
N ILE A 506 1.63 20.34 -10.58
CA ILE A 506 0.44 20.14 -11.43
C ILE A 506 0.60 18.84 -12.23
N ILE A 507 1.72 18.68 -12.92
CA ILE A 507 2.05 17.46 -13.68
C ILE A 507 2.05 16.25 -12.76
N ASP A 508 2.59 16.43 -11.56
CA ASP A 508 2.68 15.38 -10.56
C ASP A 508 1.30 14.85 -10.13
N ILE A 509 0.39 15.77 -9.84
CA ILE A 509 -0.97 15.47 -9.38
C ILE A 509 -1.76 14.68 -10.42
N PHE A 510 -1.63 14.98 -11.72
CA PHE A 510 -2.30 14.23 -12.78
C PHE A 510 -1.92 12.74 -12.81
N SER A 511 -0.74 12.39 -12.29
CA SER A 511 -0.28 11.01 -12.21
C SER A 511 -0.66 10.31 -10.90
N CYS A 512 -0.59 11.02 -9.78
CA CYS A 512 -0.79 10.45 -8.44
C CYS A 512 -2.27 10.41 -8.04
N TYR A 513 -3.05 11.41 -8.44
CA TYR A 513 -4.46 11.51 -8.06
C TYR A 513 -5.28 10.29 -8.50
N PRO A 514 -5.21 9.83 -9.77
CA PRO A 514 -5.98 8.67 -10.23
C PRO A 514 -5.62 7.37 -9.49
N LEU A 515 -4.34 7.18 -9.18
CA LEU A 515 -3.86 5.99 -8.45
C LEU A 515 -4.37 5.93 -7.02
N ASN A 516 -4.32 7.07 -6.31
CA ASN A 516 -4.80 7.15 -4.94
C ASN A 516 -6.33 7.07 -4.89
N ALA A 517 -7.02 7.65 -5.87
CA ALA A 517 -8.47 7.53 -6.02
C ALA A 517 -8.90 6.08 -6.32
N LEU A 518 -8.14 5.34 -7.15
CA LEU A 518 -8.37 3.91 -7.40
C LEU A 518 -8.22 3.08 -6.12
N THR A 519 -7.15 3.33 -5.36
CA THR A 519 -6.87 2.64 -4.09
C THR A 519 -7.97 2.90 -3.07
N LEU A 520 -8.37 4.16 -2.92
CA LEU A 520 -9.46 4.57 -2.03
C LEU A 520 -10.81 3.99 -2.46
N GLY A 521 -11.14 4.06 -3.74
CA GLY A 521 -12.39 3.51 -4.29
C GLY A 521 -12.50 1.99 -4.07
N THR A 522 -11.39 1.27 -4.26
CA THR A 522 -11.35 -0.18 -3.97
C THR A 522 -11.48 -0.45 -2.47
N GLY A 523 -10.84 0.36 -1.63
CA GLY A 523 -10.97 0.29 -0.17
C GLY A 523 -12.41 0.51 0.31
N LEU A 524 -13.07 1.56 -0.19
CA LEU A 524 -14.48 1.88 0.06
C LEU A 524 -15.40 0.74 -0.37
N GLN A 525 -15.19 0.21 -1.57
CA GLN A 525 -15.96 -0.92 -2.08
C GLN A 525 -15.83 -2.15 -1.16
N ASN A 526 -14.60 -2.48 -0.75
CA ASN A 526 -14.33 -3.62 0.13
C ASN A 526 -14.91 -3.42 1.54
N PHE A 527 -15.04 -2.17 2.00
CA PHE A 527 -15.60 -1.85 3.30
C PHE A 527 -17.13 -1.91 3.31
N PHE A 528 -17.79 -1.33 2.31
CA PHE A 528 -19.25 -1.18 2.28
C PHE A 528 -19.99 -2.27 1.49
N ALA A 529 -19.35 -2.90 0.51
CA ALA A 529 -20.04 -3.76 -0.47
C ALA A 529 -19.30 -5.10 -0.71
N GLN A 530 -18.69 -5.66 0.35
CA GLN A 530 -17.86 -6.87 0.28
C GLN A 530 -18.60 -8.09 -0.33
N SER A 531 -19.92 -8.18 -0.14
CA SER A 531 -20.78 -9.29 -0.59
C SER A 531 -21.28 -9.17 -2.05
N SER A 532 -21.12 -8.02 -2.71
CA SER A 532 -21.80 -7.73 -3.98
C SER A 532 -21.00 -8.09 -5.25
N LEU A 533 -19.92 -8.86 -5.12
CA LEU A 533 -18.92 -9.11 -6.17
C LEU A 533 -19.01 -10.51 -6.80
N LYS A 534 -20.04 -10.79 -7.60
CA LYS A 534 -19.92 -11.82 -8.66
C LYS A 534 -19.17 -11.20 -9.85
N LYS A 535 -18.07 -11.85 -10.27
CA LYS A 535 -16.96 -11.28 -11.09
C LYS A 535 -17.29 -10.84 -12.53
N THR A 536 -18.54 -10.94 -13.01
CA THR A 536 -18.82 -10.83 -14.46
C THR A 536 -20.11 -10.10 -14.82
N ASP A 537 -20.53 -9.08 -14.07
CA ASP A 537 -21.76 -8.35 -14.37
C ASP A 537 -21.52 -6.85 -14.67
N ARG A 538 -22.32 -6.27 -15.58
CA ARG A 538 -22.33 -4.82 -15.90
C ARG A 538 -22.57 -3.99 -14.65
N ARG A 539 -23.38 -4.50 -13.72
CA ARG A 539 -23.63 -3.92 -12.40
C ARG A 539 -22.36 -3.79 -11.56
N SER A 540 -21.46 -4.77 -11.60
CA SER A 540 -20.17 -4.73 -10.87
C SER A 540 -19.27 -3.60 -11.37
N LYS A 541 -19.26 -3.32 -12.68
CA LYS A 541 -18.51 -2.20 -13.24
C LYS A 541 -19.08 -0.85 -12.81
N LEU A 542 -20.41 -0.70 -12.83
CA LEU A 542 -21.08 0.53 -12.38
C LEU A 542 -20.83 0.79 -10.90
N ILE A 543 -20.88 -0.24 -10.04
CA ILE A 543 -20.55 -0.12 -8.61
C ILE A 543 -19.09 0.33 -8.42
N LYS A 544 -18.15 -0.26 -9.16
CA LYS A 544 -16.73 0.15 -9.12
C LYS A 544 -16.55 1.62 -9.51
N ILE A 545 -17.19 2.05 -10.59
CA ILE A 545 -17.15 3.45 -11.02
C ILE A 545 -17.77 4.35 -9.94
N GLY A 546 -18.92 3.98 -9.38
CA GLY A 546 -19.56 4.71 -8.29
C GLY A 546 -18.63 4.95 -7.10
N PHE A 547 -17.94 3.91 -6.62
CA PHE A 547 -16.97 4.08 -5.53
C PHE A 547 -15.75 4.93 -5.92
N ARG A 548 -15.31 4.89 -7.19
CA ARG A 548 -14.24 5.78 -7.67
C ARG A 548 -14.69 7.25 -7.73
N LEU A 549 -15.95 7.50 -8.07
CA LEU A 549 -16.54 8.85 -8.00
C LEU A 549 -16.60 9.33 -6.55
N VAL A 550 -17.03 8.49 -5.60
CA VAL A 550 -17.04 8.81 -4.16
C VAL A 550 -15.63 8.99 -3.58
N ALA A 551 -14.61 8.35 -4.16
CA ALA A 551 -13.22 8.59 -3.81
C ALA A 551 -12.70 9.93 -4.37
N THR A 552 -13.13 10.30 -5.58
CA THR A 552 -12.56 11.42 -6.35
C THR A 552 -13.24 12.75 -6.08
N ILE A 553 -14.57 12.81 -6.06
CA ILE A 553 -15.33 14.06 -6.06
C ILE A 553 -15.28 14.77 -4.69
N PRO A 554 -15.47 14.10 -3.54
CA PRO A 554 -15.52 14.78 -2.24
C PRO A 554 -14.26 15.57 -1.88
N PRO A 555 -13.01 15.08 -2.11
CA PRO A 555 -11.80 15.89 -1.92
C PRO A 555 -11.76 17.20 -2.72
N ILE A 556 -12.27 17.16 -3.95
CA ILE A 556 -12.28 18.30 -4.87
C ILE A 556 -13.31 19.33 -4.40
N ILE A 557 -14.49 18.88 -3.97
CA ILE A 557 -15.50 19.75 -3.36
C ILE A 557 -14.98 20.32 -2.04
N GLY A 558 -14.36 19.49 -1.19
CA GLY A 558 -13.76 19.93 0.07
C GLY A 558 -12.75 21.06 -0.15
N THR A 559 -11.97 21.00 -1.22
CA THR A 559 -11.00 22.05 -1.60
C THR A 559 -11.65 23.42 -1.84
N ALA A 560 -12.90 23.46 -2.31
CA ALA A 560 -13.64 24.71 -2.46
C ALA A 560 -14.01 25.36 -1.10
N ILE A 561 -14.06 24.56 -0.03
CA ILE A 561 -14.42 24.97 1.33
C ILE A 561 -13.16 25.27 2.16
N ILE A 562 -12.20 24.35 2.18
CA ILE A 562 -10.92 24.47 2.89
C ILE A 562 -9.80 24.29 1.87
N LYS A 563 -9.02 25.33 1.65
CA LYS A 563 -7.91 25.36 0.67
C LYS A 563 -6.55 25.52 1.33
N GLU A 564 -6.52 25.81 2.63
CA GLU A 564 -5.33 26.01 3.43
C GLU A 564 -4.57 24.68 3.55
N ILE A 565 -3.54 24.52 2.73
CA ILE A 565 -2.67 23.34 2.69
C ILE A 565 -2.16 22.92 4.09
N PRO A 566 -1.70 23.84 4.97
CA PRO A 566 -1.23 23.45 6.29
C PRO A 566 -2.30 22.75 7.15
N ILE A 567 -3.56 23.22 7.09
CA ILE A 567 -4.67 22.62 7.85
C ILE A 567 -4.92 21.19 7.34
N ILE A 568 -4.99 21.02 6.02
CA ILE A 568 -5.21 19.70 5.40
C ILE A 568 -4.09 18.73 5.80
N ILE A 569 -2.83 19.19 5.80
CA ILE A 569 -1.66 18.37 6.16
C ILE A 569 -1.69 17.97 7.64
N ILE A 570 -2.07 18.87 8.56
CA ILE A 570 -2.17 18.56 9.99
C ILE A 570 -3.24 17.48 10.23
N CYS A 571 -4.45 17.67 9.68
CA CYS A 571 -5.54 16.70 9.80
C CYS A 571 -5.16 15.34 9.22
N ASN A 572 -4.52 15.33 8.04
CA ASN A 572 -4.04 14.11 7.40
C ASN A 572 -2.96 13.41 8.25
N GLY A 573 -2.09 14.20 8.87
CA GLY A 573 -1.00 13.75 9.74
C GLY A 573 -1.47 12.86 10.89
N ILE A 574 -2.64 13.12 11.48
CA ILE A 574 -3.23 12.31 12.57
C ILE A 574 -3.43 10.85 12.09
N PHE A 575 -4.12 10.68 10.96
CA PHE A 575 -4.41 9.34 10.42
C PHE A 575 -3.15 8.70 9.83
N SER A 576 -2.26 9.49 9.22
CA SER A 576 -0.95 9.01 8.78
C SER A 576 -0.13 8.45 9.93
N CYS A 577 -0.17 9.02 11.13
CA CYS A 577 0.52 8.46 12.30
C CYS A 577 0.02 7.08 12.68
N LEU A 578 -1.29 6.85 12.62
CA LEU A 578 -1.86 5.53 12.88
C LEU A 578 -1.35 4.50 11.86
N VAL A 579 -1.37 4.86 10.58
CA VAL A 579 -1.01 3.98 9.46
C VAL A 579 0.50 3.72 9.39
N VAL A 580 1.33 4.74 9.64
CA VAL A 580 2.79 4.70 9.49
C VAL A 580 3.47 4.18 10.75
N PHE A 581 3.00 4.59 11.94
CA PHE A 581 3.65 4.24 13.20
C PHE A 581 2.90 3.15 13.95
N LEU A 582 1.70 3.45 14.47
CA LEU A 582 1.08 2.60 15.48
C LEU A 582 0.69 1.21 14.95
N ILE A 583 0.07 1.15 13.78
CA ILE A 583 -0.44 -0.12 13.24
C ILE A 583 0.71 -1.06 12.82
N PRO A 584 1.75 -0.63 12.09
CA PRO A 584 2.90 -1.48 11.79
C PRO A 584 3.62 -1.99 13.04
N ILE A 585 3.77 -1.16 14.08
CA ILE A 585 4.38 -1.57 15.36
C ILE A 585 3.54 -2.64 16.05
N ALA A 586 2.22 -2.42 16.13
CA ALA A 586 1.30 -3.39 16.70
C ALA A 586 1.31 -4.71 15.89
N LEU A 587 1.36 -4.63 14.55
CA LEU A 587 1.43 -5.78 13.65
C LEU A 587 2.70 -6.59 13.91
N GLN A 588 3.84 -5.91 14.07
CA GLN A 588 5.11 -6.55 14.39
C GLN A 588 5.03 -7.27 15.74
N TRP A 589 4.50 -6.62 16.77
CA TRP A 589 4.38 -7.24 18.09
C TRP A 589 3.49 -8.48 18.05
N LYS A 590 2.28 -8.35 17.50
CA LYS A 590 1.31 -9.44 17.47
C LYS A 590 1.77 -10.59 16.56
N SER A 591 2.32 -10.29 15.38
CA SER A 591 2.82 -11.32 14.46
C SER A 591 3.98 -12.11 15.04
N LYS A 592 4.92 -11.47 15.76
CA LYS A 592 5.98 -12.18 16.50
C LYS A 592 5.43 -13.12 17.56
N LYS A 593 4.47 -12.65 18.36
CA LYS A 593 3.85 -13.46 19.42
C LYS A 593 3.14 -14.69 18.85
N VAL A 594 2.44 -14.54 17.72
CA VAL A 594 1.80 -15.66 17.04
C VAL A 594 2.84 -16.61 16.44
N SER A 595 3.83 -16.08 15.72
CA SER A 595 4.90 -16.90 15.12
C SER A 595 5.69 -17.70 16.15
N LEU A 596 6.06 -17.09 17.27
CA LEU A 596 6.79 -17.77 18.35
C LEU A 596 5.96 -18.93 18.94
N LYS A 597 4.65 -18.74 19.09
CA LYS A 597 3.75 -19.78 19.59
C LYS A 597 3.54 -20.93 18.60
N THR A 598 3.53 -20.64 17.29
CA THR A 598 3.26 -21.65 16.26
C THR A 598 4.51 -22.39 15.81
N PHE A 599 5.62 -21.66 15.63
CA PHE A 599 6.84 -22.18 14.99
C PHE A 599 8.04 -22.28 15.94
N GLY A 600 7.91 -21.88 17.21
CA GLY A 600 9.05 -21.78 18.14
C GLY A 600 10.06 -20.67 17.79
N THR A 601 9.86 -19.96 16.67
CA THR A 601 10.69 -18.85 16.21
C THR A 601 9.83 -17.71 15.67
N TYR A 602 10.33 -16.47 15.82
CA TYR A 602 9.74 -15.29 15.20
C TYR A 602 10.64 -14.67 14.12
N GLN A 603 11.85 -15.22 13.95
CA GLN A 603 12.82 -14.72 12.99
C GLN A 603 12.36 -15.08 11.58
N THR A 604 12.54 -14.13 10.67
CA THR A 604 12.23 -14.31 9.25
C THR A 604 13.51 -14.04 8.45
N PRO A 605 13.58 -14.44 7.17
CA PRO A 605 14.69 -14.07 6.28
C PRO A 605 14.91 -12.55 6.13
N TYR A 606 13.93 -11.74 6.54
CA TYR A 606 13.97 -10.28 6.48
C TYR A 606 14.29 -9.62 7.84
N SER A 607 14.35 -10.41 8.92
CA SER A 607 14.62 -9.92 10.26
C SER A 607 16.05 -9.40 10.38
N ASN A 608 16.22 -8.34 11.17
CA ASN A 608 17.49 -7.66 11.37
C ASN A 608 17.50 -6.94 12.74
N PHE A 609 18.47 -6.04 12.95
CA PHE A 609 18.57 -5.22 14.16
C PHE A 609 17.25 -4.50 14.52
N SER A 610 16.53 -3.96 13.53
CA SER A 610 15.23 -3.31 13.75
C SER A 610 14.17 -4.24 14.31
N SER A 611 14.33 -5.55 14.14
CA SER A 611 13.43 -6.59 14.65
C SER A 611 13.68 -6.90 16.13
N GLN A 612 14.59 -6.24 16.83
CA GLN A 612 14.78 -6.45 18.27
C GLN A 612 13.62 -5.86 19.10
N HIS A 613 13.39 -6.39 20.30
CA HIS A 613 12.22 -6.01 21.12
C HIS A 613 12.31 -4.58 21.66
N TRP A 614 13.49 -4.14 22.10
CA TRP A 614 13.69 -2.78 22.59
C TRP A 614 13.51 -1.72 21.49
N VAL A 615 13.90 -2.00 20.25
CA VAL A 615 13.65 -1.10 19.10
C VAL A 615 12.15 -0.91 18.89
N LEU A 616 11.38 -1.99 18.99
CA LEU A 616 9.92 -1.95 18.89
C LEU A 616 9.31 -1.04 19.96
N ILE A 617 9.79 -1.14 21.21
CA ILE A 617 9.34 -0.28 22.33
C ILE A 617 9.67 1.18 22.05
N LEU A 618 10.90 1.50 21.60
CA LEU A 618 11.27 2.88 21.26
C LEU A 618 10.40 3.45 20.14
N CYS A 619 10.13 2.67 19.09
CA CYS A 619 9.21 3.08 18.03
C CYS A 619 7.79 3.29 18.57
N ALA A 620 7.33 2.45 19.51
CA ALA A 620 6.00 2.57 20.12
C ALA A 620 5.88 3.86 20.94
N ILE A 621 6.91 4.18 21.74
CA ILE A 621 6.99 5.43 22.51
C ILE A 621 6.96 6.62 21.55
N PHE A 622 7.81 6.61 20.51
CA PHE A 622 7.84 7.68 19.51
C PHE A 622 6.47 7.85 18.83
N GLY A 623 5.87 6.77 18.34
CA GLY A 623 4.56 6.81 17.66
C GLY A 623 3.43 7.27 18.58
N GLY A 624 3.45 6.86 19.86
CA GLY A 624 2.47 7.28 20.86
C GLY A 624 2.61 8.77 21.20
N LEU A 625 3.82 9.23 21.52
CA LEU A 625 4.11 10.65 21.77
C LEU A 625 3.76 11.52 20.56
N SER A 626 4.10 11.05 19.36
CA SER A 626 3.76 11.71 18.10
C SER A 626 2.26 11.96 17.96
N LEU A 627 1.44 10.93 18.18
CA LEU A 627 -0.01 11.05 18.09
C LEU A 627 -0.55 12.02 19.15
N ILE A 628 -0.08 11.93 20.39
CA ILE A 628 -0.48 12.82 21.49
C ILE A 628 -0.15 14.27 21.12
N ILE A 629 1.05 14.53 20.64
CA ILE A 629 1.49 15.88 20.28
C ILE A 629 0.60 16.45 19.16
N ILE A 630 0.32 15.70 18.10
CA ILE A 630 -0.54 16.18 17.01
C ILE A 630 -1.96 16.42 17.52
N LEU A 631 -2.51 15.54 18.35
CA LEU A 631 -3.87 15.70 18.87
C LEU A 631 -3.99 16.94 19.77
N ILE A 632 -3.10 17.11 20.74
CA ILE A 632 -3.09 18.26 21.65
C ILE A 632 -2.97 19.56 20.84
N THR A 633 -2.11 19.57 19.84
CA THR A 633 -1.83 20.78 19.08
C THR A 633 -2.90 21.09 18.04
N SER A 634 -3.55 20.08 17.46
CA SER A 634 -4.72 20.27 16.58
C SER A 634 -5.88 20.87 17.37
N ILE A 635 -6.12 20.37 18.59
CA ILE A 635 -7.13 20.92 19.51
C ILE A 635 -6.77 22.36 19.90
N TYR A 636 -5.50 22.64 20.20
CA TYR A 636 -5.06 23.98 20.60
C TYR A 636 -5.24 25.04 19.50
N GLU A 637 -4.87 24.72 18.25
CA GLU A 637 -5.04 25.64 17.11
C GLU A 637 -6.52 25.91 16.80
N GLU A 638 -7.39 24.90 16.97
CA GLU A 638 -8.82 25.02 16.62
C GLU A 638 -9.68 25.69 17.71
N PHE A 639 -9.37 25.47 19.00
CA PHE A 639 -10.20 25.94 20.12
C PHE A 639 -9.69 27.19 20.85
N ILE A 640 -8.39 27.51 20.79
CA ILE A 640 -7.82 28.59 21.62
C ILE A 640 -7.44 29.82 20.77
N LYS A 641 -7.25 29.64 19.46
CA LYS A 641 -6.71 30.68 18.56
C LYS A 641 -7.73 31.30 17.61
N LYS A 642 -8.84 30.60 17.33
CA LYS A 642 -10.07 31.18 16.77
C LYS A 642 -10.89 31.77 17.90
#